data_AF-A0A7G9XQ73-F1
#
_entry.id   AF-A0A7G9XQ73-F1
#
_cell.length_a   1.000
_cell.length_b   1.000
_cell.length_c   1.000
_cell.angle_alpha   90.00
_cell.angle_beta   90.00
_cell.angle_gamma   90.00
#
_symmetry.space_group_name_H-M   'P 1'
#
loop_
_entity.id
_entity.type
_entity.pdbx_description
1 polymer ?
#
loop_
_entity_poly.entity_id
_entity_poly.type
_entity_poly.pdbx_seq_one_letter_code
_entity_poly.pdbx_strand_id
1 'polypeptide(L)'
;MLKKFLATFVAVLLTLGLSLVATSPAVAASDGRPSPGKGSSDHRSGDNRYGGSNDGTKSSTPPKQTQAPAPAPAPTPAKLSPAPAPSPTKSTPPAQQKSTGPSTQRKSTTSTPQKSSTSTKSTTPTKLYGVAIYVYKKLDPTKDASWSNSGPQKLLLQDVDNTSKETNTWYTSLDPALLGDICGPGWAVQQDKVSFTGSFSFPSAITPPADNIGWPPLYDAKHQNLEKLVQVPTCAPPPAPCIDTSAVSYTYDAATNSGVITVAPRDGSNGRLCKPFYVTATSWKYLTAAAWPQKLDQVQKLGPISEPGSYPYSAPVTCGQGDIYASWSADDPTLDPTPYLYGPDSPFDEKFLHDMGFTGTKPTYMNTQFGCNVLTVDVPSTPPSCEADGGYTLPEVEHVTWHVGGAAVEPGDYTARAGDEVAITAVADETWVLKGGKKDKTSNLWTLTWTLDFPEPECEQARAVVPKFEWENLSCDAEAGGSYTLPDISGVTWLVDGLQADPDTYTVTGPRTVNVQAVPDQSNGPVVFPGDAKTTWTLKFTASSDCLTLTGSSVTGTCEADSPWIHYTVTLTDPYDQSTTRDARLILAANGESVTLDLGTIPDGATTLTGKVLWPGASVDPDTGAANGWPGWELVGGEWRPTPGNYAWTRVITDATLEVNPSLVVSLTYPPATPDCDTQPPQDPPTLGSFPTNAQLAEQCTADGRAVLTLGLLDGVSFFEDVNYFIDGVPAASSTVALSPGTYRVTVTVKNPSDGLDGPTAWNVTVRGGDVCGELETLALTGFDGGYLVALAAMMLAAGAAILVTGRRQREAD
;
A
#
# COMPACT_ATOMS: atom_id res chain seq x y z
N MET A 1 38.15 -31.05 10.69
CA MET A 1 39.00 -31.98 11.45
C MET A 1 40.47 -31.57 11.27
N LEU A 2 41.19 -31.38 12.39
CA LEU A 2 42.64 -31.64 12.60
C LEU A 2 43.62 -31.30 11.45
N LYS A 3 44.53 -30.32 11.56
CA LYS A 3 45.65 -30.06 12.51
C LYS A 3 46.20 -28.65 12.19
N LYS A 4 46.94 -27.88 12.99
CA LYS A 4 47.49 -27.95 14.37
C LYS A 4 47.94 -26.51 14.74
N PHE A 5 47.70 -26.05 15.96
CA PHE A 5 48.49 -25.00 16.61
C PHE A 5 48.61 -25.34 18.10
N LEU A 6 49.80 -25.19 18.69
CA LEU A 6 50.01 -25.47 20.11
C LEU A 6 51.28 -24.79 20.64
N ALA A 7 51.12 -23.87 21.59
CA ALA A 7 51.81 -23.83 22.90
C ALA A 7 51.49 -22.52 23.65
N THR A 8 51.49 -22.39 24.99
CA THR A 8 51.24 -23.26 26.16
C THR A 8 51.30 -22.32 27.39
N PHE A 9 50.46 -22.47 28.43
CA PHE A 9 50.86 -22.51 29.87
C PHE A 9 49.66 -22.58 30.86
N VAL A 10 49.55 -23.72 31.59
CA VAL A 10 49.19 -23.87 33.03
C VAL A 10 47.81 -23.34 33.53
N ALA A 11 46.95 -24.06 34.27
CA ALA A 11 47.19 -25.00 35.39
C ALA A 11 46.01 -25.96 35.79
N VAL A 12 46.35 -27.05 36.51
CA VAL A 12 45.60 -27.72 37.63
C VAL A 12 44.33 -28.61 37.37
N LEU A 13 44.60 -29.94 37.27
CA LEU A 13 44.08 -31.10 38.06
C LEU A 13 42.58 -31.57 38.17
N LEU A 14 42.46 -32.92 38.14
CA LEU A 14 41.42 -33.85 38.70
C LEU A 14 40.10 -34.04 37.88
N THR A 15 39.95 -35.11 37.06
CA THR A 15 39.39 -36.48 37.34
C THR A 15 37.88 -36.50 37.67
N LEU A 16 36.95 -37.32 37.14
CA LEU A 16 36.85 -38.52 36.25
C LEU A 16 35.46 -38.48 35.52
N GLY A 17 35.06 -39.34 34.58
CA GLY A 17 35.74 -40.43 33.85
C GLY A 17 34.77 -41.53 33.31
N LEU A 18 35.10 -42.12 32.15
CA LEU A 18 34.51 -43.29 31.45
C LEU A 18 33.13 -43.20 30.75
N SER A 19 33.09 -43.85 29.57
CA SER A 19 31.98 -44.05 28.63
C SER A 19 31.01 -45.17 29.05
N LEU A 20 29.72 -45.13 28.63
CA LEU A 20 29.04 -46.16 27.81
C LEU A 20 27.52 -45.89 27.58
N VAL A 21 27.04 -46.22 26.36
CA VAL A 21 25.78 -46.93 26.02
C VAL A 21 24.39 -46.41 26.49
N ALA A 22 23.63 -45.95 25.49
CA ALA A 22 22.22 -46.23 25.16
C ALA A 22 21.02 -45.80 26.05
N THR A 23 19.85 -45.90 25.40
CA THR A 23 18.45 -45.82 25.88
C THR A 23 17.90 -44.45 26.26
N SER A 24 16.89 -44.01 25.51
CA SER A 24 15.83 -43.13 26.02
C SER A 24 15.02 -43.87 27.08
N PRO A 25 14.43 -43.15 28.04
CA PRO A 25 12.99 -43.25 28.19
C PRO A 25 12.30 -41.89 28.36
N ALA A 26 10.99 -41.88 28.13
CA ALA A 26 10.08 -40.78 28.43
C ALA A 26 9.35 -41.03 29.76
N VAL A 27 8.34 -40.18 30.03
CA VAL A 27 7.22 -40.35 30.99
C VAL A 27 7.39 -39.75 32.39
N ALA A 28 6.51 -38.79 32.71
CA ALA A 28 5.62 -38.72 33.89
C ALA A 28 4.92 -37.35 33.92
N ALA A 29 3.65 -37.15 34.32
CA ALA A 29 2.45 -38.00 34.52
C ALA A 29 1.22 -37.02 34.51
N SER A 30 -0.05 -37.33 34.76
CA SER A 30 -0.74 -38.51 35.31
C SER A 30 -2.24 -38.50 34.94
N ASP A 31 -2.77 -39.69 34.61
CA ASP A 31 -4.02 -40.33 35.09
C ASP A 31 -5.41 -39.62 35.08
N GLY A 32 -6.52 -40.31 34.74
CA GLY A 32 -6.63 -41.68 34.19
C GLY A 32 -8.03 -42.33 34.26
N ARG A 33 -8.20 -43.42 33.46
CA ARG A 33 -9.07 -44.63 33.65
C ARG A 33 -10.61 -44.53 33.85
N PRO A 34 -11.40 -45.61 33.62
CA PRO A 34 -11.24 -46.73 32.66
C PRO A 34 -12.52 -47.16 31.88
N SER A 35 -12.31 -48.12 30.97
CA SER A 35 -13.21 -48.90 30.06
C SER A 35 -14.20 -49.87 30.78
N PRO A 36 -14.95 -50.83 30.15
CA PRO A 36 -15.10 -51.20 28.71
C PRO A 36 -16.53 -51.61 28.20
N GLY A 37 -16.64 -51.94 26.89
CA GLY A 37 -17.79 -52.70 26.34
C GLY A 37 -17.59 -53.20 24.90
N LYS A 38 -17.69 -54.52 24.65
CA LYS A 38 -17.59 -55.15 23.32
C LYS A 38 -18.98 -55.45 22.73
N GLY A 39 -19.11 -55.47 21.40
CA GLY A 39 -20.24 -56.06 20.68
C GLY A 39 -19.92 -56.29 19.20
N SER A 40 -20.18 -57.48 18.68
CA SER A 40 -19.91 -57.90 17.30
C SER A 40 -21.09 -58.71 16.76
N SER A 41 -21.50 -58.48 15.51
CA SER A 41 -22.37 -59.40 14.76
C SER A 41 -22.45 -59.03 13.26
N ASP A 42 -22.06 -59.97 12.40
CA ASP A 42 -22.43 -60.01 10.98
C ASP A 42 -23.96 -60.18 10.79
N HIS A 43 -24.54 -59.67 9.68
CA HIS A 43 -24.98 -60.49 8.54
C HIS A 43 -25.95 -59.77 7.56
N ARG A 44 -25.54 -59.76 6.27
CA ARG A 44 -26.28 -60.28 5.09
C ARG A 44 -27.53 -59.54 4.51
N SER A 45 -27.63 -59.66 3.17
CA SER A 45 -28.72 -59.28 2.25
C SER A 45 -28.91 -57.78 1.97
N GLY A 46 -29.07 -57.36 0.70
CA GLY A 46 -29.00 -58.14 -0.54
C GLY A 46 -29.11 -57.27 -1.80
N ASP A 47 -28.47 -57.70 -2.89
CA ASP A 47 -28.50 -57.03 -4.19
C ASP A 47 -29.92 -56.92 -4.76
N ASN A 48 -30.16 -55.87 -5.56
CA ASN A 48 -31.08 -56.00 -6.68
C ASN A 48 -30.59 -55.19 -7.89
N ARG A 49 -30.29 -55.89 -9.00
CA ARG A 49 -29.84 -55.30 -10.27
C ARG A 49 -30.95 -55.36 -11.31
N TYR A 50 -31.25 -54.22 -11.92
CA TYR A 50 -31.74 -54.08 -13.29
C TYR A 50 -31.11 -52.77 -13.81
N GLY A 51 -30.56 -52.66 -15.03
CA GLY A 51 -30.60 -53.60 -16.15
C GLY A 51 -31.05 -52.88 -17.41
N GLY A 52 -30.16 -52.07 -18.01
CA GLY A 52 -30.46 -51.28 -19.21
C GLY A 52 -29.19 -50.71 -19.82
N SER A 53 -28.80 -51.24 -20.98
CA SER A 53 -27.65 -50.79 -21.77
C SER A 53 -28.14 -50.06 -23.01
N ASN A 54 -27.42 -49.03 -23.46
CA ASN A 54 -27.25 -48.77 -24.89
C ASN A 54 -26.05 -47.85 -25.17
N ASP A 55 -25.49 -48.03 -26.35
CA ASP A 55 -24.13 -47.62 -26.71
C ASP A 55 -24.07 -46.34 -27.56
N GLY A 56 -22.89 -45.69 -27.54
CA GLY A 56 -22.32 -44.93 -28.66
C GLY A 56 -23.01 -43.66 -29.21
N THR A 57 -22.33 -42.51 -29.08
CA THR A 57 -21.58 -41.88 -30.21
C THR A 57 -20.86 -40.59 -29.79
N LYS A 58 -19.73 -40.29 -30.45
CA LYS A 58 -18.98 -39.01 -30.33
C LYS A 58 -19.40 -38.06 -31.46
N SER A 59 -19.52 -36.75 -31.21
CA SER A 59 -19.09 -35.73 -32.20
C SER A 59 -18.95 -34.29 -31.65
N SER A 60 -17.81 -33.68 -31.98
CA SER A 60 -17.55 -32.26 -32.33
C SER A 60 -18.26 -31.06 -31.66
N THR A 61 -17.42 -30.14 -31.16
CA THR A 61 -17.62 -28.72 -30.78
C THR A 61 -18.24 -27.83 -31.90
N PRO A 62 -18.81 -26.65 -31.57
CA PRO A 62 -18.03 -25.39 -31.61
C PRO A 62 -18.35 -24.37 -30.47
N PRO A 63 -17.59 -23.27 -30.31
CA PRO A 63 -17.62 -22.45 -29.09
C PRO A 63 -18.72 -21.38 -29.06
N LYS A 64 -19.17 -21.01 -27.84
CA LYS A 64 -20.13 -19.93 -27.60
C LYS A 64 -19.42 -18.57 -27.63
N GLN A 65 -19.84 -17.69 -28.53
CA GLN A 65 -19.26 -16.35 -28.68
C GLN A 65 -19.56 -15.45 -27.48
N THR A 66 -18.56 -14.64 -27.10
CA THR A 66 -18.73 -13.47 -26.23
C THR A 66 -19.51 -12.40 -26.99
N GLN A 67 -20.66 -11.96 -26.45
CA GLN A 67 -21.35 -10.76 -26.93
C GLN A 67 -21.21 -9.63 -25.89
N ALA A 68 -20.73 -8.48 -26.35
CA ALA A 68 -20.68 -7.27 -25.54
C ALA A 68 -22.11 -6.69 -25.37
N PRO A 69 -22.44 -6.10 -24.20
CA PRO A 69 -23.70 -5.39 -24.02
C PRO A 69 -23.73 -4.10 -24.84
N ALA A 70 -24.86 -3.85 -25.51
CA ALA A 70 -25.10 -2.61 -26.26
C ALA A 70 -25.37 -1.42 -25.31
N PRO A 71 -25.04 -0.17 -25.71
CA PRO A 71 -25.21 1.01 -24.86
C PRO A 71 -26.69 1.38 -24.66
N ALA A 72 -27.00 1.86 -23.45
CA ALA A 72 -28.34 2.33 -23.08
C ALA A 72 -28.71 3.66 -23.79
N PRO A 73 -29.99 3.89 -24.13
CA PRO A 73 -30.45 5.15 -24.71
C PRO A 73 -30.53 6.29 -23.67
N ALA A 74 -30.21 7.51 -24.11
CA ALA A 74 -30.23 8.73 -23.30
C ALA A 74 -31.65 9.19 -22.88
N PRO A 75 -31.80 9.96 -21.78
CA PRO A 75 -33.10 10.33 -21.22
C PRO A 75 -33.82 11.46 -21.98
N THR A 76 -35.15 11.38 -22.02
CA THR A 76 -36.07 12.38 -22.58
C THR A 76 -36.56 13.34 -21.46
N PRO A 77 -36.68 14.66 -21.71
CA PRO A 77 -36.77 15.66 -20.63
C PRO A 77 -38.14 15.80 -19.93
N ALA A 78 -38.08 16.52 -18.80
CA ALA A 78 -39.12 16.64 -17.78
C ALA A 78 -40.48 17.22 -18.24
N LYS A 79 -41.54 16.78 -17.57
CA LYS A 79 -42.91 17.31 -17.70
C LYS A 79 -43.29 18.10 -16.44
N LEU A 80 -43.61 19.38 -16.63
CA LEU A 80 -44.04 20.29 -15.56
C LEU A 80 -45.43 19.91 -15.02
N SER A 81 -45.60 19.96 -13.70
CA SER A 81 -46.89 19.94 -13.01
C SER A 81 -47.09 21.24 -12.23
N PRO A 82 -48.23 21.94 -12.38
CA PRO A 82 -48.54 23.16 -11.62
C PRO A 82 -49.23 22.88 -10.28
N ALA A 83 -49.13 23.83 -9.35
CA ALA A 83 -49.81 23.86 -8.06
C ALA A 83 -51.01 24.87 -8.07
N PRO A 84 -51.73 25.16 -6.96
CA PRO A 84 -53.07 24.56 -6.76
C PRO A 84 -54.21 25.55 -6.43
N ALA A 85 -55.47 25.12 -6.65
CA ALA A 85 -56.71 25.77 -6.14
C ALA A 85 -57.94 24.85 -6.36
N PRO A 86 -59.13 25.12 -5.78
CA PRO A 86 -59.42 25.34 -4.36
C PRO A 86 -60.57 24.43 -3.84
N SER A 87 -60.93 24.56 -2.56
CA SER A 87 -61.90 23.71 -1.82
C SER A 87 -63.36 23.79 -2.29
N PRO A 88 -64.17 22.71 -2.13
CA PRO A 88 -65.62 22.77 -2.25
C PRO A 88 -66.33 23.13 -0.93
N THR A 89 -67.36 23.96 -1.07
CA THR A 89 -68.33 24.43 -0.08
C THR A 89 -68.98 23.36 0.81
N LYS A 90 -69.09 23.64 2.13
CA LYS A 90 -70.07 23.02 3.03
C LYS A 90 -71.25 23.98 3.28
N SER A 91 -72.46 23.47 3.11
CA SER A 91 -73.71 24.20 3.36
C SER A 91 -74.12 24.11 4.84
N THR A 92 -74.56 25.21 5.44
CA THR A 92 -75.02 25.30 6.83
C THR A 92 -76.52 25.61 6.89
N PRO A 93 -77.31 24.89 7.72
CA PRO A 93 -78.51 25.43 8.36
C PRO A 93 -78.23 25.84 9.82
N PRO A 94 -78.95 26.83 10.38
CA PRO A 94 -78.53 27.54 11.60
C PRO A 94 -78.85 26.81 12.91
N ALA A 95 -78.18 27.27 13.97
CA ALA A 95 -78.20 26.71 15.33
C ALA A 95 -79.11 27.49 16.31
N GLN A 96 -79.04 27.06 17.59
CA GLN A 96 -79.75 27.56 18.78
C GLN A 96 -81.16 26.96 18.96
N GLN A 97 -81.60 26.52 20.15
CA GLN A 97 -81.24 26.93 21.52
C GLN A 97 -81.21 25.72 22.50
N LYS A 98 -80.51 25.82 23.64
CA LYS A 98 -80.35 24.74 24.63
C LYS A 98 -80.89 25.16 26.00
N SER A 99 -81.72 24.31 26.63
CA SER A 99 -82.18 24.33 28.06
C SER A 99 -82.88 25.62 28.55
N THR A 100 -83.98 25.60 29.31
CA THR A 100 -84.18 24.92 30.61
C THR A 100 -85.67 24.76 30.94
N GLY A 101 -86.06 23.72 31.69
CA GLY A 101 -87.42 23.62 32.24
C GLY A 101 -87.55 22.53 33.31
N PRO A 102 -87.68 22.86 34.61
CA PRO A 102 -87.88 21.89 35.66
C PRO A 102 -89.37 21.68 36.01
N SER A 103 -89.67 20.46 36.45
CA SER A 103 -90.76 20.01 37.34
C SER A 103 -91.79 21.05 37.84
N THR A 104 -93.08 20.73 37.73
CA THR A 104 -94.05 21.16 38.76
C THR A 104 -95.16 20.12 38.96
N GLN A 105 -95.48 19.84 40.22
CA GLN A 105 -96.42 18.81 40.66
C GLN A 105 -97.89 19.24 40.43
N ARG A 106 -98.74 18.30 40.02
CA ARG A 106 -100.20 18.44 40.13
C ARG A 106 -100.63 18.21 41.59
N LYS A 107 -101.10 19.27 42.26
CA LYS A 107 -101.98 19.15 43.43
C LYS A 107 -103.44 19.20 42.97
N SER A 108 -104.24 18.22 43.39
CA SER A 108 -105.70 18.25 43.29
C SER A 108 -106.29 18.81 44.58
N THR A 109 -107.11 19.85 44.47
CA THR A 109 -107.89 20.38 45.60
C THR A 109 -109.37 20.41 45.26
N THR A 110 -110.10 19.67 46.09
CA THR A 110 -111.55 19.58 46.31
C THR A 110 -112.39 20.79 45.88
N SER A 111 -113.49 20.54 45.16
CA SER A 111 -114.59 21.48 44.96
C SER A 111 -115.82 21.06 45.76
N THR A 112 -116.34 21.98 46.59
CA THR A 112 -117.58 21.79 47.37
C THR A 112 -118.73 22.54 46.68
N PRO A 113 -119.89 21.91 46.43
CA PRO A 113 -121.11 22.64 46.05
C PRO A 113 -121.89 23.08 47.29
N GLN A 114 -122.24 24.37 47.35
CA GLN A 114 -123.02 24.98 48.43
C GLN A 114 -124.53 24.82 48.17
N LYS A 115 -125.30 24.47 49.23
CA LYS A 115 -126.77 24.44 49.18
C LYS A 115 -127.36 25.87 49.12
N SER A 116 -128.44 26.03 48.36
CA SER A 116 -129.50 26.99 48.67
C SER A 116 -130.87 26.44 48.24
N SER A 117 -131.81 26.39 49.17
CA SER A 117 -133.24 26.13 48.96
C SER A 117 -133.92 27.38 48.34
N THR A 118 -135.22 27.44 47.98
CA THR A 118 -136.42 26.78 48.51
C THR A 118 -137.60 27.01 47.55
N SER A 119 -138.60 26.10 47.51
CA SER A 119 -140.05 26.45 47.49
C SER A 119 -140.91 25.26 47.03
N THR A 120 -141.19 24.31 47.94
CA THR A 120 -142.19 23.27 47.72
C THR A 120 -143.61 23.80 47.87
N LYS A 121 -144.48 23.53 46.88
CA LYS A 121 -145.94 23.60 47.03
C LYS A 121 -146.47 22.18 47.29
N SER A 122 -147.54 22.09 48.09
CA SER A 122 -148.09 20.82 48.58
C SER A 122 -148.61 19.89 47.45
N THR A 123 -148.18 18.63 47.48
CA THR A 123 -148.85 17.49 46.83
C THR A 123 -148.66 16.23 47.68
N THR A 124 -149.70 15.38 47.71
CA THR A 124 -149.66 14.05 48.35
C THR A 124 -148.52 13.20 47.75
N PRO A 125 -147.78 12.39 48.53
CA PRO A 125 -146.63 11.66 48.01
C PRO A 125 -147.02 10.64 46.91
N THR A 126 -146.65 10.93 45.66
CA THR A 126 -146.80 9.99 44.54
C THR A 126 -145.82 8.83 44.70
N LYS A 127 -146.31 7.60 44.52
CA LYS A 127 -145.48 6.40 44.50
C LYS A 127 -144.84 6.24 43.11
N LEU A 128 -143.52 6.12 43.07
CA LEU A 128 -142.73 5.89 41.86
C LEU A 128 -142.18 4.46 41.82
N TYR A 129 -141.73 4.08 40.63
CA TYR A 129 -141.13 2.80 40.31
C TYR A 129 -139.80 3.02 39.59
N GLY A 130 -138.88 2.09 39.75
CA GLY A 130 -137.62 2.12 39.00
C GLY A 130 -137.14 0.72 38.61
N VAL A 131 -136.32 0.66 37.57
CA VAL A 131 -135.63 -0.54 37.09
C VAL A 131 -134.14 -0.23 36.93
N ALA A 132 -133.29 -1.15 37.36
CA ALA A 132 -131.86 -1.11 37.11
C ALA A 132 -131.37 -2.39 36.46
N ILE A 133 -130.19 -2.30 35.85
CA ILE A 133 -129.44 -3.45 35.35
C ILE A 133 -127.98 -3.36 35.78
N TYR A 134 -127.55 -4.39 36.50
CA TYR A 134 -126.18 -4.62 36.91
C TYR A 134 -125.54 -5.69 36.03
N VAL A 135 -124.24 -5.57 35.76
CA VAL A 135 -123.43 -6.61 35.12
C VAL A 135 -122.42 -7.20 36.10
N TYR A 136 -122.19 -8.49 35.99
CA TYR A 136 -121.22 -9.22 36.81
C TYR A 136 -120.60 -10.37 36.04
N LYS A 137 -119.40 -10.79 36.46
CA LYS A 137 -118.79 -12.04 36.00
C LYS A 137 -119.34 -13.20 36.82
N LYS A 138 -119.76 -14.28 36.16
CA LYS A 138 -120.24 -15.48 36.84
C LYS A 138 -119.07 -16.13 37.59
N LEU A 139 -119.32 -16.61 38.81
CA LEU A 139 -118.31 -17.33 39.61
C LEU A 139 -117.93 -18.65 38.93
N ASP A 140 -118.93 -19.32 38.34
CA ASP A 140 -118.79 -20.45 37.44
C ASP A 140 -119.40 -20.09 36.07
N PRO A 141 -118.60 -19.99 34.99
CA PRO A 141 -119.08 -19.59 33.68
C PRO A 141 -120.02 -20.63 33.04
N THR A 142 -119.99 -21.89 33.49
CA THR A 142 -120.80 -22.99 32.93
C THR A 142 -122.22 -23.03 33.49
N LYS A 143 -122.44 -22.47 34.69
CA LYS A 143 -123.76 -22.39 35.33
C LYS A 143 -124.56 -21.19 34.84
N ASP A 144 -125.87 -21.26 34.96
CA ASP A 144 -126.77 -20.14 34.66
C ASP A 144 -126.51 -18.91 35.54
N ALA A 145 -126.97 -17.75 35.08
CA ALA A 145 -127.01 -16.52 35.85
C ALA A 145 -127.97 -16.66 37.04
N SER A 146 -127.45 -16.51 38.26
CA SER A 146 -128.21 -16.48 39.51
C SER A 146 -127.50 -15.59 40.54
N TRP A 147 -128.21 -15.25 41.62
CA TRP A 147 -127.61 -14.58 42.79
C TRP A 147 -126.42 -15.37 43.36
N SER A 148 -126.58 -16.68 43.54
CA SER A 148 -125.53 -17.58 44.07
C SER A 148 -124.35 -17.80 43.12
N ASN A 149 -124.50 -17.49 41.83
CA ASN A 149 -123.43 -17.56 40.82
C ASN A 149 -122.92 -16.17 40.41
N SER A 150 -123.30 -15.11 41.13
CA SER A 150 -122.87 -13.74 40.82
C SER A 150 -121.62 -13.35 41.61
N GLY A 151 -120.59 -12.88 40.90
CA GLY A 151 -119.49 -12.12 41.50
C GLY A 151 -119.92 -10.67 41.79
N PRO A 152 -118.97 -9.79 42.15
CA PRO A 152 -119.23 -8.36 42.32
C PRO A 152 -119.94 -7.78 41.09
N GLN A 153 -121.03 -7.04 41.34
CA GLN A 153 -121.89 -6.49 40.31
C GLN A 153 -121.70 -4.98 40.19
N LYS A 154 -121.74 -4.46 38.97
CA LYS A 154 -121.58 -3.04 38.63
C LYS A 154 -122.86 -2.55 37.93
N LEU A 155 -123.42 -1.44 38.39
CA LEU A 155 -124.56 -0.81 37.73
C LEU A 155 -124.18 -0.34 36.32
N LEU A 156 -124.98 -0.72 35.31
CA LEU A 156 -124.83 -0.25 33.93
C LEU A 156 -125.84 0.86 33.60
N LEU A 157 -127.12 0.62 33.85
CA LEU A 157 -128.21 1.57 33.60
C LEU A 157 -129.25 1.51 34.72
N GLN A 158 -129.95 2.63 34.92
CA GLN A 158 -131.15 2.72 35.76
C GLN A 158 -132.15 3.68 35.13
N ASP A 159 -133.42 3.45 35.41
CA ASP A 159 -134.54 4.38 35.23
C ASP A 159 -135.31 4.38 36.56
N VAL A 160 -135.60 5.57 37.10
CA VAL A 160 -136.27 5.76 38.40
C VAL A 160 -137.50 6.65 38.31
N ASP A 161 -137.88 7.09 37.10
CA ASP A 161 -138.95 8.08 36.90
C ASP A 161 -140.29 7.46 36.48
N ASN A 162 -140.45 6.12 36.63
CA ASN A 162 -141.66 5.42 36.23
C ASN A 162 -142.83 5.73 37.18
N THR A 163 -143.93 6.22 36.62
CA THR A 163 -145.11 6.65 37.36
C THR A 163 -146.09 5.51 37.66
N SER A 164 -145.91 4.32 37.08
CA SER A 164 -146.75 3.15 37.35
C SER A 164 -145.95 1.83 37.32
N LYS A 165 -146.54 0.76 37.86
CA LYS A 165 -145.91 -0.58 37.89
C LYS A 165 -145.84 -1.19 36.47
N GLU A 166 -146.75 -0.76 35.60
CA GLU A 166 -146.94 -1.21 34.22
C GLU A 166 -145.91 -0.58 33.26
N THR A 167 -145.53 0.69 33.47
CA THR A 167 -144.48 1.34 32.65
C THR A 167 -143.08 0.87 33.02
N ASN A 168 -142.87 0.48 34.29
CA ASN A 168 -141.60 -0.04 34.80
C ASN A 168 -141.28 -1.44 34.21
N THR A 169 -140.81 -1.45 32.97
CA THR A 169 -140.53 -2.66 32.17
C THR A 169 -139.10 -3.17 32.40
N TRP A 170 -138.78 -4.35 31.84
CA TRP A 170 -137.43 -4.91 31.92
C TRP A 170 -136.59 -4.48 30.72
N TYR A 171 -135.28 -4.28 30.89
CA TYR A 171 -134.37 -4.13 29.76
C TYR A 171 -134.34 -5.43 28.93
N THR A 172 -134.55 -5.30 27.62
CA THR A 172 -134.58 -6.40 26.63
C THR A 172 -133.39 -6.36 25.66
N SER A 173 -132.63 -5.27 25.64
CA SER A 173 -131.34 -5.15 24.97
C SER A 173 -130.40 -4.23 25.77
N LEU A 174 -129.11 -4.25 25.44
CA LEU A 174 -128.11 -3.30 25.93
C LEU A 174 -127.29 -2.75 24.75
N ASP A 175 -126.88 -1.49 24.84
CA ASP A 175 -125.92 -0.89 23.91
C ASP A 175 -124.51 -1.50 24.16
N PRO A 176 -123.84 -2.08 23.15
CA PRO A 176 -122.45 -2.55 23.26
C PRO A 176 -121.47 -1.53 23.84
N ALA A 177 -121.69 -0.22 23.65
CA ALA A 177 -120.84 0.84 24.20
C ALA A 177 -120.79 0.85 25.73
N LEU A 178 -121.78 0.27 26.42
CA LEU A 178 -121.86 0.18 27.88
C LEU A 178 -120.97 -0.93 28.46
N LEU A 179 -120.43 -1.83 27.64
CA LEU A 179 -119.64 -2.98 28.08
C LEU A 179 -118.23 -2.61 28.56
N GLY A 180 -117.60 -1.59 27.96
CA GLY A 180 -116.22 -1.21 28.28
C GLY A 180 -115.24 -2.39 28.12
N ASP A 181 -114.51 -2.71 29.18
CA ASP A 181 -113.50 -3.80 29.20
C ASP A 181 -114.10 -5.23 29.25
N ILE A 182 -115.42 -5.37 29.16
CA ILE A 182 -116.11 -6.68 29.19
C ILE A 182 -115.91 -7.39 27.85
N CYS A 183 -115.04 -8.40 27.85
CA CYS A 183 -114.83 -9.34 26.76
C CYS A 183 -114.88 -10.80 27.24
N GLY A 184 -115.06 -11.72 26.29
CA GLY A 184 -115.10 -13.16 26.49
C GLY A 184 -116.43 -13.68 27.08
N PRO A 185 -116.61 -15.01 27.16
CA PRO A 185 -117.79 -15.63 27.75
C PRO A 185 -117.80 -15.54 29.30
N GLY A 186 -118.94 -15.87 29.91
CA GLY A 186 -119.07 -16.01 31.36
C GLY A 186 -119.59 -14.78 32.10
N TRP A 187 -120.16 -13.80 31.40
CA TRP A 187 -120.79 -12.61 31.98
C TRP A 187 -122.31 -12.78 32.10
N ALA A 188 -122.89 -12.12 33.09
CA ALA A 188 -124.33 -12.13 33.34
C ALA A 188 -124.80 -10.78 33.89
N VAL A 189 -126.11 -10.60 33.93
CA VAL A 189 -126.76 -9.42 34.47
C VAL A 189 -127.79 -9.78 35.53
N GLN A 190 -127.97 -8.87 36.49
CA GLN A 190 -129.12 -8.81 37.38
C GLN A 190 -129.94 -7.59 36.98
N GLN A 191 -131.25 -7.75 36.86
CA GLN A 191 -132.18 -6.62 36.74
C GLN A 191 -133.07 -6.57 37.96
N ASP A 192 -133.21 -5.37 38.52
CA ASP A 192 -133.91 -5.12 39.79
C ASP A 192 -135.01 -4.09 39.59
N LYS A 193 -136.21 -4.34 40.14
CA LYS A 193 -137.30 -3.36 40.18
C LYS A 193 -137.68 -2.98 41.59
N VAL A 194 -137.73 -1.67 41.82
CA VAL A 194 -138.04 -1.05 43.10
C VAL A 194 -139.32 -0.24 43.01
N SER A 195 -140.03 -0.11 44.14
CA SER A 195 -141.12 0.85 44.27
C SER A 195 -140.91 1.69 45.53
N PHE A 196 -141.00 3.00 45.40
CA PHE A 196 -140.60 3.95 46.44
C PHE A 196 -141.48 5.21 46.42
N THR A 197 -141.26 6.07 47.41
CA THR A 197 -141.98 7.34 47.55
C THR A 197 -140.96 8.40 47.98
N GLY A 198 -140.94 9.55 47.30
CA GLY A 198 -139.83 10.50 47.41
C GLY A 198 -138.70 10.13 46.43
N SER A 199 -137.46 10.10 46.91
CA SER A 199 -136.26 9.82 46.10
C SER A 199 -135.66 8.45 46.41
N PHE A 200 -135.24 7.72 45.37
CA PHE A 200 -134.43 6.50 45.49
C PHE A 200 -133.26 6.55 44.50
N SER A 201 -132.16 5.87 44.82
CA SER A 201 -131.03 5.64 43.90
C SER A 201 -130.60 4.19 44.04
N PHE A 202 -130.38 3.53 42.91
CA PHE A 202 -129.74 2.22 42.93
C PHE A 202 -128.27 2.37 43.38
N PRO A 203 -127.72 1.42 44.17
CA PRO A 203 -126.29 1.32 44.42
C PRO A 203 -125.48 1.26 43.12
N SER A 204 -124.29 1.88 43.08
CA SER A 204 -123.41 1.79 41.90
C SER A 204 -122.73 0.41 41.75
N ALA A 205 -122.67 -0.36 42.84
CA ALA A 205 -122.19 -1.73 42.87
C ALA A 205 -122.90 -2.53 43.98
N ILE A 206 -122.88 -3.86 43.84
CA ILE A 206 -123.41 -4.83 44.82
C ILE A 206 -122.37 -5.96 44.97
N THR A 207 -122.08 -6.40 46.19
CA THR A 207 -121.20 -7.56 46.45
C THR A 207 -121.97 -8.74 47.07
N PRO A 208 -122.55 -9.64 46.26
CA PRO A 208 -123.28 -10.80 46.77
C PRO A 208 -122.36 -11.76 47.55
N PRO A 209 -122.84 -12.41 48.63
CA PRO A 209 -124.14 -12.21 49.29
C PRO A 209 -124.13 -11.10 50.37
N ALA A 210 -123.01 -10.39 50.55
CA ALA A 210 -122.81 -9.43 51.63
C ALA A 210 -123.70 -8.18 51.50
N ASP A 211 -123.85 -7.66 50.28
CA ASP A 211 -124.70 -6.51 49.98
C ASP A 211 -125.97 -6.95 49.24
N ASN A 212 -127.09 -6.28 49.49
CA ASN A 212 -128.30 -6.33 48.66
C ASN A 212 -129.15 -5.06 48.88
N ILE A 213 -130.08 -4.76 47.96
CA ILE A 213 -130.97 -3.58 48.04
C ILE A 213 -132.08 -3.76 49.10
N GLY A 214 -132.43 -4.99 49.44
CA GLY A 214 -133.51 -5.32 50.38
C GLY A 214 -134.90 -5.40 49.73
N TRP A 215 -135.76 -6.23 50.35
CA TRP A 215 -137.16 -6.44 49.98
C TRP A 215 -138.07 -6.07 51.16
N PRO A 216 -138.77 -4.91 51.17
CA PRO A 216 -138.71 -3.78 50.23
C PRO A 216 -137.37 -3.00 50.29
N PRO A 217 -137.06 -2.09 49.33
CA PRO A 217 -137.91 -1.52 48.28
C PRO A 217 -138.04 -2.35 47.00
N LEU A 218 -137.27 -3.43 46.84
CA LEU A 218 -137.45 -4.37 45.72
C LEU A 218 -138.87 -4.99 45.74
N TYR A 219 -139.45 -5.18 44.57
CA TYR A 219 -140.68 -5.94 44.38
C TYR A 219 -140.61 -6.97 43.23
N ASP A 220 -139.58 -6.92 42.39
CA ASP A 220 -139.31 -7.91 41.34
C ASP A 220 -137.81 -7.87 40.99
N ALA A 221 -137.21 -9.02 40.67
CA ALA A 221 -135.78 -9.14 40.34
C ALA A 221 -135.54 -10.37 39.46
N LYS A 222 -134.59 -10.30 38.53
CA LYS A 222 -134.21 -11.43 37.67
C LYS A 222 -132.73 -11.46 37.32
N HIS A 223 -132.19 -12.66 37.14
CA HIS A 223 -130.86 -12.88 36.58
C HIS A 223 -130.96 -13.50 35.19
N GLN A 224 -130.05 -13.12 34.29
CA GLN A 224 -129.94 -13.71 32.95
C GLN A 224 -128.51 -13.51 32.41
N ASN A 225 -128.02 -14.40 31.55
CA ASN A 225 -126.68 -14.23 30.97
C ASN A 225 -126.64 -12.99 30.07
N LEU A 226 -125.45 -12.35 29.96
CA LEU A 226 -125.29 -11.08 29.26
C LEU A 226 -125.51 -11.20 27.75
N GLU A 227 -125.14 -12.34 27.15
CA GLU A 227 -125.35 -12.63 25.72
C GLU A 227 -126.82 -12.65 25.28
N LYS A 228 -127.78 -12.68 26.22
CA LYS A 228 -129.21 -12.53 25.93
C LYS A 228 -129.66 -11.08 25.71
N LEU A 229 -128.80 -10.09 26.00
CA LEU A 229 -129.09 -8.66 25.82
C LEU A 229 -128.17 -7.97 24.82
N VAL A 230 -126.93 -8.46 24.68
CA VAL A 230 -125.89 -7.83 23.84
C VAL A 230 -124.82 -8.85 23.48
N GLN A 231 -124.28 -8.77 22.26
CA GLN A 231 -123.16 -9.60 21.84
C GLN A 231 -121.86 -9.15 22.55
N VAL A 232 -121.25 -10.04 23.32
CA VAL A 232 -120.02 -9.75 24.07
C VAL A 232 -118.79 -9.90 23.14
N PRO A 233 -117.88 -8.91 23.06
CA PRO A 233 -116.66 -8.99 22.24
C PRO A 233 -115.72 -10.14 22.65
N THR A 234 -114.91 -10.64 21.72
CA THR A 234 -113.79 -11.54 22.04
C THR A 234 -112.60 -10.75 22.59
N CYS A 235 -111.85 -11.33 23.53
CA CYS A 235 -110.65 -10.70 24.07
C CYS A 235 -109.47 -10.80 23.09
N ALA A 236 -108.58 -9.80 23.09
CA ALA A 236 -107.33 -9.85 22.33
C ALA A 236 -106.36 -10.90 22.90
N PRO A 237 -105.55 -11.58 22.06
CA PRO A 237 -104.53 -12.51 22.53
C PRO A 237 -103.38 -11.77 23.26
N PRO A 238 -102.69 -12.43 24.21
CA PRO A 238 -101.53 -11.85 24.87
C PRO A 238 -100.35 -11.64 23.89
N PRO A 239 -99.46 -10.66 24.14
CA PRO A 239 -98.29 -10.44 23.31
C PRO A 239 -97.32 -11.62 23.37
N ALA A 240 -96.67 -11.91 22.25
CA ALA A 240 -95.69 -13.00 22.13
C ALA A 240 -94.44 -12.73 22.99
N PRO A 241 -93.87 -13.74 23.68
CA PRO A 241 -92.64 -13.57 24.47
C PRO A 241 -91.43 -13.23 23.62
N CYS A 242 -90.42 -12.63 24.24
CA CYS A 242 -89.11 -12.43 23.63
C CYS A 242 -88.26 -13.72 23.62
N ILE A 243 -87.24 -13.74 22.78
CA ILE A 243 -86.25 -14.82 22.65
C ILE A 243 -85.27 -14.72 23.82
N ASP A 244 -85.11 -15.80 24.57
CA ASP A 244 -84.13 -15.88 25.65
C ASP A 244 -82.69 -16.00 25.14
N THR A 245 -81.72 -15.49 25.91
CA THR A 245 -80.29 -15.48 25.56
C THR A 245 -79.67 -16.87 25.43
N SER A 246 -80.32 -17.93 25.94
CA SER A 246 -79.99 -19.34 25.65
C SER A 246 -80.16 -19.74 24.17
N ALA A 247 -80.77 -18.88 23.34
CA ALA A 247 -80.81 -19.05 21.89
C ALA A 247 -79.56 -18.50 21.17
N VAL A 248 -78.61 -17.91 21.90
CA VAL A 248 -77.38 -17.32 21.35
C VAL A 248 -76.21 -18.30 21.48
N SER A 249 -75.54 -18.56 20.36
CA SER A 249 -74.26 -19.26 20.30
C SER A 249 -73.25 -18.49 19.48
N TYR A 250 -71.97 -18.87 19.56
CA TYR A 250 -70.92 -18.32 18.69
C TYR A 250 -69.84 -19.34 18.38
N THR A 251 -69.19 -19.16 17.24
CA THR A 251 -67.89 -19.78 16.92
C THR A 251 -66.78 -18.75 17.11
N TYR A 252 -65.57 -19.18 17.46
CA TYR A 252 -64.35 -18.38 17.44
C TYR A 252 -63.18 -19.22 16.90
N ASP A 253 -62.48 -18.67 15.92
CA ASP A 253 -61.21 -19.16 15.38
C ASP A 253 -60.08 -18.21 15.79
N ALA A 254 -59.21 -18.71 16.67
CA ALA A 254 -58.06 -17.97 17.17
C ALA A 254 -56.98 -17.73 16.10
N ALA A 255 -56.91 -18.52 15.02
CA ALA A 255 -55.89 -18.34 13.98
C ALA A 255 -56.18 -17.12 13.09
N THR A 256 -57.46 -16.78 12.91
CA THR A 256 -57.92 -15.61 12.12
C THR A 256 -58.48 -14.49 12.98
N ASN A 257 -58.58 -14.68 14.30
CA ASN A 257 -59.28 -13.82 15.25
C ASN A 257 -60.68 -13.44 14.75
N SER A 258 -61.46 -14.45 14.34
CA SER A 258 -62.75 -14.28 13.69
C SER A 258 -63.78 -15.31 14.15
N GLY A 259 -65.05 -15.11 13.80
CA GLY A 259 -66.12 -16.00 14.20
C GLY A 259 -67.49 -15.54 13.73
N VAL A 260 -68.52 -16.29 14.13
CA VAL A 260 -69.92 -15.96 13.81
C VAL A 260 -70.77 -16.15 15.06
N ILE A 261 -71.46 -15.10 15.47
CA ILE A 261 -72.52 -15.17 16.48
C ILE A 261 -73.81 -15.60 15.78
N THR A 262 -74.53 -16.56 16.33
CA THR A 262 -75.81 -17.04 15.80
C THR A 262 -76.89 -16.88 16.85
N VAL A 263 -77.97 -16.19 16.47
CA VAL A 263 -79.19 -16.07 17.28
C VAL A 263 -80.24 -16.97 16.65
N ALA A 264 -80.58 -18.08 17.31
CA ALA A 264 -81.57 -19.02 16.79
C ALA A 264 -83.01 -18.46 16.93
N PRO A 265 -83.87 -18.60 15.91
CA PRO A 265 -85.28 -18.25 16.04
C PRO A 265 -85.99 -19.15 17.06
N ARG A 266 -87.07 -18.63 17.66
CA ARG A 266 -87.97 -19.39 18.54
C ARG A 266 -89.40 -19.23 18.06
N ASP A 267 -90.07 -20.35 17.82
CA ASP A 267 -91.48 -20.36 17.43
C ASP A 267 -92.36 -19.72 18.51
N GLY A 268 -93.36 -18.95 18.07
CA GLY A 268 -94.25 -18.22 18.97
C GLY A 268 -93.60 -17.04 19.73
N SER A 269 -92.36 -16.66 19.41
CA SER A 269 -91.74 -15.44 19.94
C SER A 269 -92.09 -14.18 19.14
N ASN A 270 -91.79 -13.00 19.69
CA ASN A 270 -91.88 -11.71 18.99
C ASN A 270 -90.71 -11.44 18.03
N GLY A 271 -89.83 -12.42 17.78
CA GLY A 271 -88.68 -12.28 16.89
C GLY A 271 -87.51 -11.46 17.45
N ARG A 272 -87.52 -11.08 18.73
CA ARG A 272 -86.46 -10.25 19.35
C ARG A 272 -85.92 -10.85 20.64
N LEU A 273 -84.63 -10.69 20.89
CA LEU A 273 -83.99 -11.04 22.15
C LEU A 273 -84.56 -10.23 23.32
N CYS A 274 -84.73 -10.89 24.47
CA CYS A 274 -85.15 -10.23 25.71
C CYS A 274 -84.12 -9.20 26.22
N LYS A 275 -82.85 -9.38 25.84
CA LYS A 275 -81.75 -8.44 26.06
C LYS A 275 -80.90 -8.38 24.79
N PRO A 276 -80.80 -7.24 24.10
CA PRO A 276 -79.83 -7.06 23.03
C PRO A 276 -78.42 -6.89 23.61
N PHE A 277 -77.40 -7.17 22.80
CA PHE A 277 -76.00 -6.98 23.18
C PHE A 277 -75.16 -6.49 21.99
N TYR A 278 -73.93 -6.10 22.29
CA TYR A 278 -72.98 -5.50 21.36
C TYR A 278 -71.67 -6.26 21.43
N VAL A 279 -70.95 -6.29 20.30
CA VAL A 279 -69.65 -6.99 20.17
C VAL A 279 -68.71 -6.16 19.32
N THR A 280 -67.47 -6.04 19.78
CA THR A 280 -66.37 -5.41 19.05
C THR A 280 -65.22 -6.39 18.95
N ALA A 281 -64.87 -6.79 17.73
CA ALA A 281 -63.64 -7.52 17.46
C ALA A 281 -62.49 -6.52 17.26
N THR A 282 -61.33 -6.79 17.87
CA THR A 282 -60.14 -5.94 17.80
C THR A 282 -58.89 -6.76 17.52
N SER A 283 -57.91 -6.13 16.86
CA SER A 283 -56.53 -6.59 16.88
C SER A 283 -55.62 -5.47 17.35
N TRP A 284 -54.58 -5.88 18.06
CA TRP A 284 -53.57 -5.04 18.66
C TRP A 284 -52.20 -5.48 18.14
N LYS A 285 -51.26 -4.55 18.03
CA LYS A 285 -49.85 -4.81 17.70
C LYS A 285 -48.98 -4.61 18.93
N TYR A 286 -48.05 -5.53 19.17
CA TYR A 286 -47.07 -5.36 20.26
C TYR A 286 -46.18 -4.14 20.02
N LEU A 287 -45.86 -3.36 21.07
CA LEU A 287 -44.90 -2.25 21.03
C LEU A 287 -43.56 -2.61 21.70
N THR A 288 -43.40 -3.85 22.15
CA THR A 288 -42.19 -4.41 22.78
C THR A 288 -42.08 -5.90 22.41
N ALA A 289 -41.01 -6.57 22.84
CA ALA A 289 -40.87 -8.03 22.73
C ALA A 289 -41.72 -8.81 23.77
N ALA A 290 -42.61 -8.14 24.49
CA ALA A 290 -43.55 -8.69 25.47
C ALA A 290 -44.98 -8.22 25.16
N ALA A 291 -45.96 -8.79 25.87
CA ALA A 291 -47.38 -8.48 25.65
C ALA A 291 -47.77 -7.00 25.84
N TRP A 292 -46.98 -6.17 26.53
CA TRP A 292 -47.38 -4.81 26.92
C TRP A 292 -46.30 -3.75 26.71
N PRO A 293 -46.67 -2.48 26.42
CA PRO A 293 -47.98 -2.05 25.93
C PRO A 293 -48.21 -2.49 24.46
N GLN A 294 -49.45 -2.39 24.00
CA GLN A 294 -49.88 -2.66 22.63
C GLN A 294 -50.55 -1.44 22.00
N LYS A 295 -50.58 -1.38 20.68
CA LYS A 295 -51.24 -0.34 19.88
C LYS A 295 -52.39 -0.94 19.08
N LEU A 296 -53.53 -0.26 19.04
CA LEU A 296 -54.70 -0.71 18.29
C LEU A 296 -54.41 -0.74 16.79
N ASP A 297 -54.75 -1.84 16.12
CA ASP A 297 -54.51 -2.05 14.68
C ASP A 297 -55.81 -2.09 13.88
N GLN A 298 -56.72 -3.01 14.19
CA GLN A 298 -58.02 -3.13 13.53
C GLN A 298 -59.18 -3.21 14.53
N VAL A 299 -60.34 -2.73 14.11
CA VAL A 299 -61.59 -2.76 14.89
C VAL A 299 -62.76 -3.04 13.96
N GLN A 300 -63.57 -4.06 14.30
CA GLN A 300 -64.90 -4.26 13.75
C GLN A 300 -65.93 -4.19 14.87
N LYS A 301 -66.72 -3.11 14.91
CA LYS A 301 -67.89 -2.99 15.79
C LYS A 301 -69.11 -3.56 15.08
N LEU A 302 -69.83 -4.46 15.76
CA LEU A 302 -71.15 -4.90 15.31
C LEU A 302 -72.24 -3.96 15.80
N GLY A 303 -73.33 -3.86 15.03
CA GLY A 303 -74.56 -3.22 15.49
C GLY A 303 -75.25 -4.00 16.61
N PRO A 304 -76.33 -3.47 17.22
CA PRO A 304 -77.07 -4.15 18.27
C PRO A 304 -77.60 -5.51 17.80
N ILE A 305 -77.08 -6.59 18.40
CA ILE A 305 -77.55 -7.96 18.15
C ILE A 305 -78.83 -8.15 18.95
N SER A 306 -79.97 -8.15 18.25
CA SER A 306 -81.30 -8.12 18.85
C SER A 306 -82.32 -9.07 18.22
N GLU A 307 -82.01 -9.68 17.07
CA GLU A 307 -82.93 -10.46 16.24
C GLU A 307 -82.27 -11.77 15.77
N PRO A 308 -83.03 -12.80 15.36
CA PRO A 308 -82.49 -14.03 14.78
C PRO A 308 -81.62 -13.77 13.54
N GLY A 309 -80.48 -14.43 13.46
CA GLY A 309 -79.53 -14.24 12.36
C GLY A 309 -78.12 -14.72 12.67
N SER A 310 -77.23 -14.49 11.72
CA SER A 310 -75.80 -14.78 11.83
C SER A 310 -74.99 -13.50 11.64
N TYR A 311 -74.14 -13.20 12.61
CA TYR A 311 -73.39 -11.95 12.74
C TYR A 311 -71.89 -12.27 12.74
N PRO A 312 -71.21 -12.19 11.58
CA PRO A 312 -69.79 -12.47 11.48
C PRO A 312 -68.95 -11.33 12.06
N TYR A 313 -67.90 -11.68 12.79
CA TYR A 313 -66.92 -10.75 13.33
C TYR A 313 -65.50 -11.21 12.99
N SER A 314 -64.58 -10.27 12.79
CA SER A 314 -63.17 -10.53 12.45
C SER A 314 -62.32 -9.29 12.70
N ALA A 315 -61.14 -9.48 13.30
CA ALA A 315 -60.09 -8.48 13.34
C ALA A 315 -58.73 -9.20 13.23
N PRO A 316 -58.22 -9.43 12.00
CA PRO A 316 -57.00 -10.21 11.79
C PRO A 316 -55.79 -9.66 12.54
N VAL A 317 -54.97 -10.57 13.07
CA VAL A 317 -53.78 -10.27 13.88
C VAL A 317 -52.53 -10.69 13.11
N THR A 318 -51.67 -9.72 12.77
CA THR A 318 -50.36 -10.02 12.12
C THR A 318 -49.29 -10.35 13.16
N CYS A 319 -49.14 -9.51 14.19
CA CYS A 319 -48.21 -9.72 15.30
C CYS A 319 -48.70 -8.91 16.52
N GLY A 320 -49.33 -9.60 17.47
CA GLY A 320 -49.91 -9.00 18.66
C GLY A 320 -51.04 -9.84 19.26
N GLN A 321 -52.00 -9.16 19.89
CA GLN A 321 -53.19 -9.76 20.50
C GLN A 321 -54.42 -9.56 19.62
N GLY A 322 -55.40 -10.46 19.72
CA GLY A 322 -56.72 -10.30 19.12
C GLY A 322 -57.81 -10.59 20.15
N ASP A 323 -58.76 -9.68 20.31
CA ASP A 323 -59.78 -9.74 21.36
C ASP A 323 -61.18 -9.56 20.79
N ILE A 324 -62.13 -10.33 21.31
CA ILE A 324 -63.56 -10.21 20.98
C ILE A 324 -64.30 -9.73 22.22
N TYR A 325 -64.44 -8.41 22.33
CA TYR A 325 -65.14 -7.75 23.43
C TYR A 325 -66.66 -7.79 23.24
N ALA A 326 -67.41 -7.86 24.34
CA ALA A 326 -68.86 -7.86 24.34
C ALA A 326 -69.46 -7.20 25.59
N SER A 327 -70.60 -6.52 25.45
CA SER A 327 -71.37 -6.02 26.59
C SER A 327 -72.87 -5.94 26.31
N TRP A 328 -73.64 -5.94 27.39
CA TRP A 328 -75.08 -5.65 27.40
C TRP A 328 -75.38 -4.14 27.33
N SER A 329 -74.37 -3.29 27.57
CA SER A 329 -74.47 -1.83 27.48
C SER A 329 -73.80 -1.34 26.21
N ALA A 330 -74.45 -0.46 25.46
CA ALA A 330 -73.89 0.16 24.25
C ALA A 330 -72.71 1.09 24.57
N ASP A 331 -72.78 1.77 25.71
CA ASP A 331 -71.81 2.77 26.17
C ASP A 331 -70.70 2.15 27.05
N ASP A 332 -70.46 0.84 26.93
CA ASP A 332 -69.42 0.14 27.70
C ASP A 332 -68.02 0.39 27.09
N PRO A 333 -67.04 0.96 27.82
CA PRO A 333 -65.74 1.32 27.26
C PRO A 333 -64.99 0.17 26.55
N THR A 334 -65.24 -1.09 26.94
CA THR A 334 -64.66 -2.28 26.28
C THR A 334 -65.08 -2.43 24.81
N LEU A 335 -66.18 -1.80 24.38
CA LEU A 335 -66.65 -1.79 22.99
C LEU A 335 -65.99 -0.66 22.16
N ASP A 336 -65.38 0.31 22.83
CA ASP A 336 -64.76 1.51 22.30
C ASP A 336 -63.24 1.54 22.60
N PRO A 337 -62.46 0.59 22.05
CA PRO A 337 -61.04 0.44 22.36
C PRO A 337 -60.24 1.72 22.11
N THR A 338 -59.38 2.06 23.05
CA THR A 338 -58.42 3.18 22.97
C THR A 338 -57.27 2.88 22.02
N PRO A 339 -56.51 3.89 21.55
CA PRO A 339 -55.36 3.68 20.66
C PRO A 339 -54.25 2.78 21.21
N TYR A 340 -54.19 2.60 22.54
CA TYR A 340 -53.23 1.75 23.23
C TYR A 340 -53.92 0.91 24.31
N LEU A 341 -53.38 -0.29 24.55
CA LEU A 341 -53.72 -1.20 25.65
C LEU A 341 -52.44 -1.39 26.49
N TYR A 342 -52.50 -1.08 27.78
CA TYR A 342 -51.31 -0.98 28.64
C TYR A 342 -51.09 -2.21 29.53
N GLY A 343 -52.10 -3.05 29.64
CA GLY A 343 -52.16 -4.24 30.49
C GLY A 343 -53.56 -4.84 30.41
N PRO A 344 -53.79 -6.00 31.07
CA PRO A 344 -55.14 -6.48 31.32
C PRO A 344 -55.95 -5.40 32.05
N ASP A 345 -57.20 -5.21 31.64
CA ASP A 345 -58.12 -4.24 32.24
C ASP A 345 -57.63 -2.77 32.21
N SER A 346 -56.71 -2.43 31.29
CA SER A 346 -56.09 -1.10 31.23
C SER A 346 -55.90 -0.58 29.80
N PRO A 347 -56.62 0.48 29.38
CA PRO A 347 -57.22 1.52 30.23
C PRO A 347 -58.71 1.32 30.58
N PHE A 348 -59.31 0.16 30.27
CA PHE A 348 -60.70 -0.17 30.56
C PHE A 348 -60.84 -1.63 31.02
N ASP A 349 -61.82 -1.90 31.88
CA ASP A 349 -62.26 -3.24 32.31
C ASP A 349 -62.68 -4.09 31.08
N GLU A 350 -61.94 -5.17 30.81
CA GLU A 350 -62.08 -5.95 29.57
C GLU A 350 -63.18 -7.00 29.71
N LYS A 351 -64.20 -6.97 28.83
CA LYS A 351 -65.32 -7.93 28.88
C LYS A 351 -65.39 -8.69 27.59
N PHE A 352 -65.14 -10.00 27.65
CA PHE A 352 -65.06 -10.85 26.46
C PHE A 352 -66.39 -11.51 26.12
N LEU A 353 -66.59 -11.82 24.84
CA LEU A 353 -67.77 -12.54 24.33
C LEU A 353 -68.00 -13.87 25.06
N HIS A 354 -66.93 -14.57 25.47
CA HIS A 354 -67.05 -15.82 26.22
C HIS A 354 -67.61 -15.69 27.65
N ASP A 355 -67.63 -14.49 28.23
CA ASP A 355 -68.12 -14.26 29.59
C ASP A 355 -69.59 -13.84 29.64
N MET A 356 -70.19 -13.55 28.48
CA MET A 356 -71.62 -13.22 28.32
C MET A 356 -72.58 -14.36 28.63
N GLY A 357 -72.08 -15.58 28.87
CA GLY A 357 -72.89 -16.77 29.17
C GLY A 357 -73.46 -17.52 27.96
N PHE A 358 -73.03 -17.17 26.75
CA PHE A 358 -73.44 -17.84 25.51
C PHE A 358 -72.72 -19.19 25.29
N THR A 359 -73.27 -20.02 24.41
CA THR A 359 -72.63 -21.29 24.02
C THR A 359 -71.60 -21.06 22.92
N GLY A 360 -70.31 -21.29 23.19
CA GLY A 360 -69.25 -21.16 22.19
C GLY A 360 -67.87 -21.56 22.72
N THR A 361 -66.84 -21.40 21.89
CA THR A 361 -65.45 -21.71 22.24
C THR A 361 -64.86 -20.68 23.20
N LYS A 362 -63.98 -21.13 24.12
CA LYS A 362 -63.31 -20.27 25.10
C LYS A 362 -61.80 -20.53 25.09
N PRO A 363 -60.93 -19.51 25.26
CA PRO A 363 -61.26 -18.08 25.31
C PRO A 363 -61.68 -17.52 23.94
N THR A 364 -62.15 -16.26 23.93
CA THR A 364 -62.38 -15.45 22.70
C THR A 364 -61.33 -14.34 22.58
N TYR A 365 -60.09 -14.69 22.88
CA TYR A 365 -58.90 -13.90 22.61
C TYR A 365 -57.77 -14.81 22.13
N MET A 366 -56.78 -14.22 21.47
CA MET A 366 -55.57 -14.90 21.00
C MET A 366 -54.35 -14.01 21.17
N ASN A 367 -53.16 -14.62 21.25
CA ASN A 367 -51.88 -13.92 21.21
C ASN A 367 -50.98 -14.62 20.19
N THR A 368 -50.32 -13.87 19.30
CA THR A 368 -49.21 -14.40 18.51
C THR A 368 -47.97 -14.57 19.40
N GLN A 369 -46.99 -15.35 18.94
CA GLN A 369 -45.72 -15.52 19.64
C GLN A 369 -45.07 -14.16 19.98
N PHE A 370 -44.72 -13.96 21.24
CA PHE A 370 -44.02 -12.73 21.67
C PHE A 370 -42.68 -12.59 20.94
N GLY A 371 -42.41 -11.37 20.47
CA GLY A 371 -41.23 -11.07 19.66
C GLY A 371 -41.38 -11.35 18.16
N CYS A 372 -42.59 -11.62 17.65
CA CYS A 372 -42.86 -11.67 16.20
C CYS A 372 -42.54 -10.37 15.44
N ASN A 373 -42.35 -9.26 16.17
CA ASN A 373 -41.96 -7.93 15.68
C ASN A 373 -40.50 -7.56 16.05
N VAL A 374 -39.67 -8.54 16.44
CA VAL A 374 -38.27 -8.29 16.79
C VAL A 374 -37.39 -8.43 15.55
N LEU A 375 -36.86 -7.30 15.10
CA LEU A 375 -35.86 -7.21 14.04
C LEU A 375 -34.47 -7.40 14.64
N THR A 376 -33.61 -8.12 13.92
CA THR A 376 -32.17 -8.15 14.17
C THR A 376 -31.49 -7.40 13.04
N VAL A 377 -30.66 -6.43 13.39
CA VAL A 377 -29.89 -5.60 12.47
C VAL A 377 -28.45 -5.54 12.96
N ASP A 378 -27.52 -5.51 12.02
CA ASP A 378 -26.10 -5.34 12.24
C ASP A 378 -25.54 -4.41 11.17
N VAL A 379 -24.41 -3.77 11.49
CA VAL A 379 -23.69 -2.88 10.57
C VAL A 379 -22.29 -3.47 10.42
N PRO A 380 -22.04 -4.32 9.41
CA PRO A 380 -20.69 -4.81 9.14
C PRO A 380 -19.81 -3.64 8.66
N SER A 381 -18.55 -3.66 9.10
CA SER A 381 -17.58 -2.61 8.82
C SER A 381 -16.20 -3.18 8.51
N THR A 382 -15.50 -2.58 7.56
CA THR A 382 -14.12 -2.89 7.19
C THR A 382 -13.24 -1.69 7.57
N PRO A 383 -12.18 -1.87 8.38
CA PRO A 383 -11.27 -0.78 8.73
C PRO A 383 -10.46 -0.31 7.51
N PRO A 384 -9.96 0.94 7.53
CA PRO A 384 -9.07 1.46 6.49
C PRO A 384 -7.75 0.71 6.43
N SER A 385 -7.08 0.82 5.29
CA SER A 385 -5.75 0.28 5.03
C SER A 385 -4.83 1.35 4.44
N CYS A 386 -3.54 1.05 4.29
CA CYS A 386 -2.58 1.99 3.70
C CYS A 386 -2.85 2.33 2.23
N GLU A 387 -3.69 1.56 1.54
CA GLU A 387 -3.96 1.68 0.10
C GLU A 387 -5.43 2.03 -0.22
N ALA A 388 -6.34 1.95 0.76
CA ALA A 388 -7.77 2.18 0.58
C ALA A 388 -8.45 2.64 1.88
N ASP A 389 -9.42 3.55 1.74
CA ASP A 389 -10.36 3.93 2.80
C ASP A 389 -11.13 2.71 3.33
N GLY A 390 -11.61 2.82 4.57
CA GLY A 390 -12.51 1.84 5.18
C GLY A 390 -13.95 2.03 4.70
N GLY A 391 -14.87 1.29 5.31
CA GLY A 391 -16.29 1.44 5.02
C GLY A 391 -17.21 0.59 5.87
N TYR A 392 -18.50 0.80 5.69
CA TYR A 392 -19.57 0.07 6.38
C TYR A 392 -20.79 -0.10 5.48
N THR A 393 -21.55 -1.16 5.70
CA THR A 393 -22.77 -1.45 4.93
C THR A 393 -23.99 -1.30 5.83
N LEU A 394 -24.98 -0.54 5.37
CA LEU A 394 -26.31 -0.43 5.98
C LEU A 394 -27.26 -1.39 5.26
N PRO A 395 -27.66 -2.53 5.84
CA PRO A 395 -28.51 -3.49 5.14
C PRO A 395 -29.94 -2.97 4.92
N GLU A 396 -30.55 -3.38 3.81
CA GLU A 396 -31.96 -3.13 3.55
C GLU A 396 -32.80 -4.05 4.45
N VAL A 397 -33.48 -3.45 5.44
CA VAL A 397 -34.31 -4.16 6.41
C VAL A 397 -35.66 -3.46 6.51
N GLU A 398 -36.73 -4.18 6.20
CA GLU A 398 -38.09 -3.66 6.27
C GLU A 398 -38.40 -3.11 7.66
N HIS A 399 -39.13 -1.99 7.72
CA HIS A 399 -39.46 -1.25 8.94
C HIS A 399 -38.28 -0.62 9.70
N VAL A 400 -37.09 -0.49 9.08
CA VAL A 400 -35.94 0.22 9.64
C VAL A 400 -35.57 1.41 8.77
N THR A 401 -35.49 2.60 9.38
CA THR A 401 -34.87 3.79 8.80
C THR A 401 -33.46 3.95 9.38
N TRP A 402 -32.46 4.15 8.52
CA TRP A 402 -31.09 4.37 8.94
C TRP A 402 -30.78 5.87 9.08
N HIS A 403 -29.98 6.22 10.08
CA HIS A 403 -29.44 7.56 10.27
C HIS A 403 -27.93 7.52 10.45
N VAL A 404 -27.21 8.40 9.74
CA VAL A 404 -25.75 8.60 9.88
C VAL A 404 -25.52 10.06 10.26
N GLY A 405 -24.78 10.29 11.36
CA GLY A 405 -24.60 11.66 11.90
C GLY A 405 -25.92 12.37 12.27
N GLY A 406 -27.00 11.61 12.48
CA GLY A 406 -28.35 12.11 12.73
C GLY A 406 -29.21 12.35 11.48
N ALA A 407 -28.63 12.44 10.28
CA ALA A 407 -29.37 12.57 9.02
C ALA A 407 -29.88 11.19 8.55
N ALA A 408 -31.12 11.12 8.08
CA ALA A 408 -31.66 9.89 7.50
C ALA A 408 -30.97 9.56 6.16
N VAL A 409 -30.66 8.29 5.93
CA VAL A 409 -29.98 7.79 4.74
C VAL A 409 -30.59 6.47 4.26
N GLU A 410 -30.41 6.17 2.97
CA GLU A 410 -30.84 4.91 2.37
C GLU A 410 -29.89 3.74 2.72
N PRO A 411 -30.35 2.48 2.68
CA PRO A 411 -29.49 1.30 2.72
C PRO A 411 -28.42 1.32 1.61
N GLY A 412 -27.24 0.75 1.88
CA GLY A 412 -26.13 0.70 0.92
C GLY A 412 -24.74 0.65 1.57
N ASP A 413 -23.71 0.69 0.73
CA ASP A 413 -22.31 0.73 1.13
C ASP A 413 -21.79 2.17 1.24
N TYR A 414 -21.08 2.46 2.31
CA TYR A 414 -20.55 3.78 2.64
C TYR A 414 -19.05 3.70 2.92
N THR A 415 -18.26 4.63 2.36
CA THR A 415 -16.83 4.76 2.65
C THR A 415 -16.59 5.63 3.87
N ALA A 416 -15.63 5.23 4.71
CA ALA A 416 -15.17 5.98 5.88
C ALA A 416 -13.64 6.10 5.84
N ARG A 417 -13.11 7.29 6.09
CA ARG A 417 -11.68 7.56 5.99
C ARG A 417 -10.91 7.09 7.22
N ALA A 418 -9.61 6.92 7.04
CA ALA A 418 -8.67 6.85 8.15
C ALA A 418 -8.82 8.09 9.06
N GLY A 419 -9.09 7.84 10.36
CA GLY A 419 -9.36 8.85 11.38
C GLY A 419 -10.84 9.16 11.63
N ASP A 420 -11.79 8.63 10.85
CA ASP A 420 -13.22 8.92 11.03
C ASP A 420 -13.84 8.15 12.22
N GLU A 421 -14.72 8.82 12.98
CA GLU A 421 -15.67 8.21 13.92
C GLU A 421 -17.09 8.39 13.35
N VAL A 422 -17.79 7.28 13.08
CA VAL A 422 -19.11 7.31 12.43
C VAL A 422 -20.20 6.84 13.40
N ALA A 423 -21.05 7.78 13.81
CA ALA A 423 -22.25 7.49 14.60
C ALA A 423 -23.43 7.09 13.68
N ILE A 424 -23.89 5.84 13.82
CA ILE A 424 -24.96 5.23 13.03
C ILE A 424 -26.10 4.86 13.95
N THR A 425 -27.34 5.14 13.57
CA THR A 425 -28.54 4.76 14.33
C THR A 425 -29.59 4.15 13.41
N ALA A 426 -29.99 2.92 13.70
CA ALA A 426 -31.21 2.31 13.18
C ALA A 426 -32.40 2.80 14.01
N VAL A 427 -33.49 3.18 13.35
CA VAL A 427 -34.78 3.54 13.96
C VAL A 427 -35.84 2.62 13.38
N ALA A 428 -36.52 1.84 14.22
CA ALA A 428 -37.63 1.00 13.78
C ALA A 428 -38.97 1.74 13.88
N ASP A 429 -39.90 1.39 12.96
CA ASP A 429 -41.31 1.78 13.03
C ASP A 429 -41.94 1.45 14.39
N GLU A 430 -42.96 2.20 14.80
CA GLU A 430 -43.51 2.19 16.18
C GLU A 430 -43.90 0.80 16.73
N THR A 431 -44.33 -0.13 15.87
CA THR A 431 -44.75 -1.49 16.25
C THR A 431 -43.66 -2.54 16.10
N TRP A 432 -42.42 -2.14 15.82
CA TRP A 432 -41.27 -3.01 15.61
C TRP A 432 -40.16 -2.75 16.63
N VAL A 433 -39.39 -3.79 16.95
CA VAL A 433 -38.44 -3.80 18.06
C VAL A 433 -37.06 -4.15 17.53
N LEU A 434 -36.08 -3.25 17.72
CA LEU A 434 -34.69 -3.57 17.43
C LEU A 434 -34.10 -4.40 18.58
N LYS A 435 -33.61 -5.61 18.27
CA LYS A 435 -32.97 -6.50 19.25
C LYS A 435 -31.74 -5.84 19.87
N GLY A 436 -31.79 -5.57 21.17
CA GLY A 436 -30.72 -4.85 21.89
C GLY A 436 -30.83 -3.32 21.82
N GLY A 437 -31.81 -2.78 21.09
CA GLY A 437 -32.09 -1.35 21.04
C GLY A 437 -32.72 -0.80 22.32
N LYS A 438 -32.95 0.52 22.33
CA LYS A 438 -33.62 1.27 23.39
C LYS A 438 -34.93 1.83 22.85
N LYS A 439 -36.00 1.74 23.64
CA LYS A 439 -37.30 2.32 23.30
C LYS A 439 -37.40 3.75 23.83
N ASP A 440 -37.80 4.70 22.99
CA ASP A 440 -38.25 6.01 23.46
C ASP A 440 -39.64 5.92 24.10
N LYS A 441 -39.84 6.57 25.25
CA LYS A 441 -41.08 6.47 26.03
C LYS A 441 -42.21 7.35 25.50
N THR A 442 -41.91 8.31 24.62
CA THR A 442 -42.86 9.31 24.13
C THR A 442 -43.30 8.98 22.70
N SER A 443 -42.38 8.60 21.82
CA SER A 443 -42.66 8.23 20.44
C SER A 443 -42.92 6.73 20.24
N ASN A 444 -42.64 5.89 21.25
CA ASN A 444 -42.60 4.43 21.19
C ASN A 444 -41.58 3.81 20.21
N LEU A 445 -40.84 4.61 19.43
CA LEU A 445 -39.85 4.11 18.47
C LEU A 445 -38.69 3.41 19.19
N TRP A 446 -38.16 2.36 18.56
CA TRP A 446 -36.95 1.68 19.02
C TRP A 446 -35.74 2.16 18.22
N THR A 447 -34.66 2.49 18.92
CA THR A 447 -33.39 2.90 18.31
C THR A 447 -32.25 1.98 18.74
N LEU A 448 -31.35 1.66 17.81
CA LEU A 448 -30.10 0.97 18.09
C LEU A 448 -28.97 1.78 17.45
N THR A 449 -27.94 2.10 18.23
CA THR A 449 -26.86 3.00 17.83
C THR A 449 -25.52 2.27 17.91
N TRP A 450 -24.71 2.46 16.87
CA TRP A 450 -23.31 2.04 16.80
C TRP A 450 -22.45 3.29 16.67
N THR A 451 -21.28 3.24 17.29
CA THR A 451 -20.15 4.10 16.95
C THR A 451 -19.14 3.20 16.26
N LEU A 452 -18.79 3.51 15.02
CA LEU A 452 -17.76 2.79 14.27
C LEU A 452 -16.51 3.67 14.20
N ASP A 453 -15.42 3.16 14.78
CA ASP A 453 -14.11 3.80 14.76
C ASP A 453 -13.31 3.27 13.56
N PHE A 454 -12.83 4.17 12.70
CA PHE A 454 -11.97 3.87 11.56
C PHE A 454 -10.57 4.46 11.83
N PRO A 455 -9.79 3.91 12.78
CA PRO A 455 -8.50 4.50 13.18
C PRO A 455 -7.53 4.58 12.01
N GLU A 456 -6.62 5.57 12.04
CA GLU A 456 -5.52 5.61 11.07
C GLU A 456 -4.69 4.32 11.18
N PRO A 457 -4.49 3.58 10.07
CA PRO A 457 -3.70 2.36 10.10
C PRO A 457 -2.22 2.71 10.36
N GLU A 458 -1.55 1.95 11.22
CA GLU A 458 -0.10 2.05 11.43
C GLU A 458 0.65 1.51 10.20
N CYS A 459 0.73 2.35 9.17
CA CYS A 459 1.52 2.08 7.98
C CYS A 459 3.00 2.27 8.33
N GLU A 460 3.78 1.19 8.33
CA GLU A 460 5.24 1.27 8.47
C GLU A 460 5.79 2.19 7.39
N GLN A 461 6.34 3.33 7.82
CA GLN A 461 6.94 4.29 6.90
C GLN A 461 8.12 3.63 6.21
N ALA A 462 8.10 3.62 4.88
CA ALA A 462 9.14 2.96 4.08
C ALA A 462 10.53 3.47 4.49
N ARG A 463 11.39 2.55 4.89
CA ARG A 463 12.71 2.87 5.43
C ARG A 463 13.56 3.49 4.31
N ALA A 464 13.95 4.75 4.49
CA ALA A 464 14.83 5.44 3.56
C ALA A 464 16.26 4.86 3.64
N VAL A 465 16.77 4.34 2.53
CA VAL A 465 18.12 3.77 2.42
C VAL A 465 18.88 4.47 1.29
N VAL A 466 20.14 4.85 1.53
CA VAL A 466 21.01 5.48 0.52
C VAL A 466 22.09 4.47 0.12
N PRO A 467 22.01 3.85 -1.08
CA PRO A 467 23.05 2.96 -1.56
C PRO A 467 24.34 3.73 -1.88
N LYS A 468 25.48 3.16 -1.50
CA LYS A 468 26.82 3.69 -1.77
C LYS A 468 27.83 2.55 -1.81
N PHE A 469 28.91 2.72 -2.57
CA PHE A 469 30.01 1.77 -2.64
C PHE A 469 31.31 2.49 -3.07
N GLU A 470 32.44 1.81 -2.93
CA GLU A 470 33.78 2.32 -3.27
C GLU A 470 34.43 1.47 -4.36
N TRP A 471 35.29 2.09 -5.18
CA TRP A 471 36.00 1.42 -6.28
C TRP A 471 37.34 2.10 -6.57
N GLU A 472 38.28 1.33 -7.09
CA GLU A 472 39.64 1.73 -7.43
C GLU A 472 39.94 1.35 -8.89
N ASN A 473 40.57 2.26 -9.64
CA ASN A 473 40.93 2.00 -11.04
C ASN A 473 42.09 1.00 -11.16
N LEU A 474 42.44 0.58 -12.38
CA LEU A 474 43.58 -0.30 -12.64
C LEU A 474 44.90 0.33 -12.12
N SER A 475 45.61 -0.42 -11.27
CA SER A 475 46.98 -0.12 -10.83
C SER A 475 48.01 -0.53 -11.90
N CYS A 476 49.28 -0.13 -11.79
CA CYS A 476 50.31 -0.59 -12.74
C CYS A 476 50.83 -2.02 -12.48
N ASP A 477 50.25 -2.73 -11.52
CA ASP A 477 50.47 -4.15 -11.29
C ASP A 477 49.30 -4.94 -11.91
N ALA A 478 49.60 -5.71 -12.96
CA ALA A 478 48.60 -6.50 -13.69
C ALA A 478 47.91 -7.56 -12.81
N GLU A 479 48.60 -8.09 -11.78
CA GLU A 479 48.04 -9.09 -10.87
C GLU A 479 47.12 -8.45 -9.82
N ALA A 480 47.43 -7.22 -9.38
CA ALA A 480 46.58 -6.46 -8.48
C ALA A 480 45.34 -5.88 -9.19
N GLY A 481 45.49 -5.42 -10.44
CA GLY A 481 44.39 -4.90 -11.26
C GLY A 481 43.74 -3.66 -10.66
N GLY A 482 42.41 -3.57 -10.78
CA GLY A 482 41.53 -2.62 -10.09
C GLY A 482 40.38 -3.35 -9.40
N SER A 483 39.56 -2.65 -8.60
CA SER A 483 38.51 -3.30 -7.80
C SER A 483 37.25 -2.45 -7.60
N TYR A 484 36.16 -3.07 -7.17
CA TYR A 484 35.00 -2.40 -6.58
C TYR A 484 34.36 -3.29 -5.50
N THR A 485 33.90 -2.68 -4.40
CA THR A 485 33.37 -3.41 -3.24
C THR A 485 31.91 -3.09 -3.03
N LEU A 486 31.02 -4.08 -3.21
CA LEU A 486 29.58 -3.95 -2.98
C LEU A 486 29.27 -4.27 -1.51
N PRO A 487 28.90 -3.30 -0.67
CA PRO A 487 28.62 -3.56 0.75
C PRO A 487 27.26 -4.22 0.97
N ASP A 488 27.16 -5.03 2.03
CA ASP A 488 25.89 -5.56 2.53
C ASP A 488 25.10 -4.41 3.20
N ILE A 489 24.13 -3.87 2.46
CA ILE A 489 23.23 -2.81 2.94
C ILE A 489 21.82 -3.40 2.96
N SER A 490 21.32 -3.70 4.16
CA SER A 490 19.92 -4.10 4.37
C SER A 490 18.95 -3.13 3.67
N GLY A 491 18.20 -3.65 2.69
CA GLY A 491 17.31 -2.88 1.81
C GLY A 491 17.86 -2.60 0.40
N VAL A 492 19.05 -3.10 0.05
CA VAL A 492 19.67 -2.93 -1.28
C VAL A 492 20.01 -4.29 -1.88
N THR A 493 19.48 -4.56 -3.07
CA THR A 493 20.01 -5.60 -3.97
C THR A 493 20.90 -4.95 -5.02
N TRP A 494 22.09 -5.50 -5.23
CA TRP A 494 23.01 -5.02 -6.26
C TRP A 494 22.84 -5.80 -7.56
N LEU A 495 22.89 -5.08 -8.68
CA LEU A 495 22.97 -5.63 -10.02
C LEU A 495 24.28 -5.16 -10.67
N VAL A 496 25.07 -6.09 -11.20
CA VAL A 496 26.29 -5.84 -11.99
C VAL A 496 26.02 -6.26 -13.44
N ASP A 497 26.12 -5.31 -14.36
CA ASP A 497 25.81 -5.44 -15.79
C ASP A 497 24.43 -6.11 -16.05
N GLY A 498 23.47 -5.83 -15.17
CA GLY A 498 22.09 -6.32 -15.21
C GLY A 498 21.83 -7.66 -14.51
N LEU A 499 22.86 -8.32 -13.99
CA LEU A 499 22.75 -9.58 -13.23
C LEU A 499 22.88 -9.30 -11.73
N GLN A 500 22.11 -10.00 -10.90
CA GLN A 500 22.23 -9.87 -9.44
C GLN A 500 23.63 -10.30 -8.98
N ALA A 501 24.23 -9.47 -8.12
CA ALA A 501 25.53 -9.68 -7.51
C ALA A 501 25.39 -9.69 -5.99
N ASP A 502 26.11 -10.59 -5.34
CA ASP A 502 26.18 -10.65 -3.87
C ASP A 502 27.07 -9.51 -3.33
N PRO A 503 26.92 -9.12 -2.05
CA PRO A 503 27.84 -8.19 -1.42
C PRO A 503 29.25 -8.78 -1.27
N ASP A 504 30.19 -8.35 -2.12
CA ASP A 504 31.60 -8.77 -2.09
C ASP A 504 32.54 -7.74 -2.77
N THR A 505 33.84 -7.99 -2.71
CA THR A 505 34.88 -7.27 -3.45
C THR A 505 35.16 -7.96 -4.79
N TYR A 506 34.96 -7.23 -5.88
CA TYR A 506 35.12 -7.72 -7.24
C TYR A 506 36.38 -7.13 -7.88
N THR A 507 37.24 -7.99 -8.42
CA THR A 507 38.48 -7.58 -9.10
C THR A 507 38.27 -7.39 -10.62
N VAL A 508 39.11 -6.54 -11.19
CA VAL A 508 39.10 -6.17 -12.61
C VAL A 508 40.53 -6.23 -13.14
N THR A 509 40.79 -7.21 -14.01
CA THR A 509 42.13 -7.56 -14.50
C THR A 509 42.54 -6.83 -15.79
N GLY A 510 41.71 -5.92 -16.31
CA GLY A 510 42.02 -5.17 -17.52
C GLY A 510 40.96 -4.14 -17.90
N PRO A 511 41.21 -3.29 -18.92
CA PRO A 511 40.33 -2.17 -19.27
C PRO A 511 38.92 -2.62 -19.66
N ARG A 512 37.91 -2.19 -18.89
CA ARG A 512 36.49 -2.46 -19.16
C ARG A 512 35.58 -1.42 -18.52
N THR A 513 34.33 -1.37 -18.98
CA THR A 513 33.26 -0.65 -18.28
C THR A 513 32.42 -1.66 -17.51
N VAL A 514 32.09 -1.37 -16.25
CA VAL A 514 31.18 -2.15 -15.41
C VAL A 514 30.02 -1.26 -14.99
N ASN A 515 28.78 -1.70 -15.18
CA ASN A 515 27.59 -0.96 -14.77
C ASN A 515 27.05 -1.57 -13.48
N VAL A 516 27.05 -0.78 -12.40
CA VAL A 516 26.49 -1.18 -11.11
C VAL A 516 25.16 -0.44 -10.91
N GLN A 517 24.12 -1.16 -10.53
CA GLN A 517 22.83 -0.61 -10.16
C GLN A 517 22.42 -1.13 -8.77
N ALA A 518 21.90 -0.25 -7.94
CA ALA A 518 21.18 -0.59 -6.72
C ALA A 518 19.68 -0.62 -7.01
N VAL A 519 18.99 -1.66 -6.56
CA VAL A 519 17.52 -1.73 -6.56
C VAL A 519 17.01 -1.97 -5.13
N PRO A 520 15.86 -1.40 -4.73
CA PRO A 520 15.33 -1.60 -3.38
C PRO A 520 14.98 -3.06 -3.12
N ASP A 521 15.51 -3.64 -2.05
CA ASP A 521 15.08 -4.95 -1.56
C ASP A 521 13.89 -4.79 -0.60
N GLN A 522 12.77 -5.44 -0.93
CA GLN A 522 11.53 -5.43 -0.15
C GLN A 522 11.39 -6.67 0.74
N SER A 523 12.37 -7.58 0.75
CA SER A 523 12.31 -8.87 1.47
C SER A 523 12.10 -8.74 2.98
N ASN A 524 12.51 -7.61 3.56
CA ASN A 524 12.45 -7.31 4.99
C ASN A 524 11.63 -6.04 5.30
N GLY A 525 10.58 -5.79 4.52
CA GLY A 525 9.66 -4.65 4.68
C GLY A 525 9.85 -3.54 3.64
N PRO A 526 9.01 -2.49 3.68
CA PRO A 526 9.00 -1.44 2.66
C PRO A 526 10.29 -0.60 2.70
N VAL A 527 11.05 -0.59 1.61
CA VAL A 527 12.27 0.21 1.45
C VAL A 527 12.14 1.16 0.26
N VAL A 528 12.56 2.41 0.47
CA VAL A 528 12.64 3.44 -0.59
C VAL A 528 14.04 4.05 -0.62
N PHE A 529 14.49 4.40 -1.83
CA PHE A 529 15.65 5.26 -2.01
C PHE A 529 15.17 6.72 -2.10
N PRO A 530 15.80 7.66 -1.37
CA PRO A 530 15.54 9.10 -1.54
C PRO A 530 15.64 9.53 -3.01
N GLY A 531 14.84 10.52 -3.43
CA GLY A 531 14.77 10.94 -4.84
C GLY A 531 16.06 11.56 -5.40
N ASP A 532 16.99 11.95 -4.51
CA ASP A 532 18.33 12.44 -4.80
C ASP A 532 19.44 11.35 -4.66
N ALA A 533 19.08 10.15 -4.17
CA ALA A 533 20.03 9.06 -4.04
C ALA A 533 20.48 8.55 -5.41
N LYS A 534 21.81 8.43 -5.58
CA LYS A 534 22.37 7.81 -6.78
C LYS A 534 22.15 6.31 -6.74
N THR A 535 21.53 5.75 -7.77
CA THR A 535 21.16 4.33 -7.87
C THR A 535 21.87 3.58 -9.00
N THR A 536 22.56 4.29 -9.90
CA THR A 536 23.33 3.70 -11.01
C THR A 536 24.70 4.34 -11.11
N TRP A 537 25.71 3.51 -11.35
CA TRP A 537 27.11 3.88 -11.52
C TRP A 537 27.69 3.19 -12.75
N THR A 538 28.39 3.93 -13.58
CA THR A 538 29.18 3.38 -14.69
C THR A 538 30.66 3.53 -14.33
N LEU A 539 31.28 2.43 -13.93
CA LEU A 539 32.69 2.35 -13.56
C LEU A 539 33.50 2.14 -14.83
N LYS A 540 34.47 3.02 -15.10
CA LYS A 540 35.35 2.92 -16.27
C LYS A 540 36.75 2.56 -15.78
N PHE A 541 37.09 1.28 -15.89
CA PHE A 541 38.42 0.78 -15.64
C PHE A 541 39.28 1.05 -16.87
N THR A 542 40.31 1.86 -16.72
CA THR A 542 41.19 2.34 -17.79
C THR A 542 42.63 2.14 -17.36
N ALA A 543 43.46 1.55 -18.21
CA ALA A 543 44.90 1.52 -17.96
C ALA A 543 45.44 2.95 -17.91
N SER A 544 46.34 3.24 -16.98
CA SER A 544 47.08 4.51 -17.02
C SER A 544 48.21 4.39 -18.04
N SER A 545 48.39 5.44 -18.85
CA SER A 545 49.54 5.59 -19.73
C SER A 545 50.87 5.53 -18.96
N ASP A 546 50.87 5.89 -17.68
CA ASP A 546 52.06 5.86 -16.82
C ASP A 546 52.54 4.43 -16.51
N CYS A 547 51.66 3.43 -16.69
CA CYS A 547 52.01 2.02 -16.53
C CYS A 547 52.78 1.46 -17.74
N LEU A 548 52.72 2.15 -18.88
CA LEU A 548 53.51 1.85 -20.08
C LEU A 548 54.83 2.61 -19.98
N THR A 549 55.96 1.91 -19.80
CA THR A 549 57.26 2.55 -19.54
C THR A 549 58.46 1.76 -20.07
N LEU A 550 59.53 2.49 -20.41
CA LEU A 550 60.84 1.92 -20.75
C LEU A 550 61.83 1.92 -19.57
N THR A 551 61.36 2.22 -18.35
CA THR A 551 62.21 2.32 -17.15
C THR A 551 62.99 1.02 -16.92
N GLY A 552 64.31 1.15 -16.71
CA GLY A 552 65.23 0.00 -16.64
C GLY A 552 65.89 -0.34 -17.98
N SER A 553 65.60 0.39 -19.07
CA SER A 553 66.41 0.35 -20.28
C SER A 553 67.74 1.10 -20.12
N SER A 554 68.76 0.70 -20.88
CA SER A 554 70.09 1.32 -20.89
C SER A 554 70.77 1.19 -22.25
N VAL A 555 71.71 2.09 -22.52
CA VAL A 555 72.65 2.03 -23.64
C VAL A 555 74.06 2.39 -23.18
N THR A 556 75.09 1.86 -23.84
CA THR A 556 76.50 2.12 -23.49
C THR A 556 77.36 2.12 -24.74
N GLY A 557 78.22 3.12 -24.89
CA GLY A 557 79.28 3.13 -25.92
C GLY A 557 80.48 2.30 -25.48
N THR A 558 80.90 1.35 -26.32
CA THR A 558 82.02 0.42 -26.06
C THR A 558 82.93 0.37 -27.29
N CYS A 559 84.25 0.42 -27.11
CA CYS A 559 85.18 0.10 -28.20
C CYS A 559 85.42 -1.42 -28.24
N GLU A 560 85.26 -2.04 -29.41
CA GLU A 560 85.60 -3.45 -29.64
C GLU A 560 86.32 -3.60 -30.99
N ALA A 561 87.50 -4.23 -31.01
CA ALA A 561 88.31 -4.46 -32.22
C ALA A 561 88.51 -3.18 -33.06
N ASP A 562 88.97 -2.13 -32.37
CA ASP A 562 89.18 -0.76 -32.88
C ASP A 562 87.92 -0.08 -33.45
N SER A 563 86.73 -0.62 -33.18
CA SER A 563 85.46 -0.07 -33.67
C SER A 563 84.54 0.37 -32.52
N PRO A 564 83.92 1.57 -32.59
CA PRO A 564 82.92 1.99 -31.61
C PRO A 564 81.56 1.30 -31.86
N TRP A 565 81.08 0.60 -30.84
CA TRP A 565 79.77 -0.04 -30.78
C TRP A 565 78.88 0.62 -29.72
N ILE A 566 77.57 0.52 -29.90
CA ILE A 566 76.56 0.85 -28.91
C ILE A 566 75.91 -0.47 -28.46
N HIS A 567 76.11 -0.85 -27.20
CA HIS A 567 75.36 -1.91 -26.54
C HIS A 567 74.06 -1.35 -25.99
N TYR A 568 72.99 -2.14 -26.00
CA TYR A 568 71.68 -1.74 -25.49
C TYR A 568 70.97 -2.87 -24.76
N THR A 569 70.20 -2.51 -23.75
CA THR A 569 69.13 -3.32 -23.17
C THR A 569 67.87 -2.46 -23.12
N VAL A 570 66.85 -2.85 -23.86
CA VAL A 570 65.54 -2.19 -23.88
C VAL A 570 64.59 -3.04 -23.07
N THR A 571 64.02 -2.47 -22.00
CA THR A 571 63.04 -3.09 -21.11
C THR A 571 61.71 -2.39 -21.32
N LEU A 572 60.71 -3.09 -21.85
CA LEU A 572 59.35 -2.59 -22.01
C LEU A 572 58.45 -3.20 -20.93
N THR A 573 57.96 -2.34 -20.03
CA THR A 573 56.91 -2.67 -19.08
C THR A 573 55.59 -2.17 -19.66
N ASP A 574 54.69 -3.09 -20.00
CA ASP A 574 53.37 -2.80 -20.54
C ASP A 574 52.33 -3.83 -20.02
N PRO A 575 51.79 -3.64 -18.80
CA PRO A 575 50.91 -4.61 -18.15
C PRO A 575 49.51 -4.71 -18.78
N TYR A 576 49.17 -3.83 -19.73
CA TYR A 576 47.83 -3.71 -20.30
C TYR A 576 47.81 -3.59 -21.84
N ASP A 577 48.87 -4.04 -22.51
CA ASP A 577 49.04 -4.01 -23.98
C ASP A 577 48.71 -2.63 -24.60
N GLN A 578 49.18 -1.56 -23.95
CA GLN A 578 48.99 -0.17 -24.37
C GLN A 578 49.94 0.26 -25.50
N SER A 579 51.09 -0.40 -25.64
CA SER A 579 52.05 -0.06 -26.69
C SER A 579 51.51 -0.44 -28.06
N THR A 580 51.59 0.51 -29.01
CA THR A 580 51.17 0.27 -30.40
C THR A 580 52.22 -0.41 -31.26
N THR A 581 53.44 -0.63 -30.76
CA THR A 581 54.50 -1.39 -31.43
C THR A 581 55.45 -2.05 -30.42
N ARG A 582 56.27 -2.98 -30.90
CA ARG A 582 57.39 -3.57 -30.13
C ARG A 582 58.74 -3.27 -30.78
N ASP A 583 58.78 -2.44 -31.82
CA ASP A 583 60.00 -2.06 -32.53
C ASP A 583 60.77 -1.03 -31.71
N ALA A 584 61.98 -1.40 -31.28
CA ALA A 584 62.87 -0.54 -30.53
C ALA A 584 63.81 0.24 -31.45
N ARG A 585 63.94 1.53 -31.18
CA ARG A 585 64.82 2.47 -31.89
C ARG A 585 65.67 3.26 -30.91
N LEU A 586 66.84 3.67 -31.36
CA LEU A 586 67.73 4.59 -30.65
C LEU A 586 68.00 5.81 -31.53
N ILE A 587 67.58 6.99 -31.05
CA ILE A 587 67.74 8.27 -31.73
C ILE A 587 68.89 9.02 -31.08
N LEU A 588 69.98 9.22 -31.82
CA LEU A 588 71.06 10.12 -31.44
C LEU A 588 70.74 11.49 -32.04
N ALA A 589 70.90 12.57 -31.26
CA ALA A 589 70.70 13.93 -31.76
C ALA A 589 71.60 14.94 -31.03
N ALA A 590 72.28 15.81 -31.79
CA ALA A 590 72.99 16.96 -31.25
C ALA A 590 73.21 18.03 -32.34
N ASN A 591 73.39 19.28 -31.92
CA ASN A 591 73.72 20.42 -32.81
C ASN A 591 72.74 20.66 -33.99
N GLY A 592 71.51 20.13 -33.92
CA GLY A 592 70.51 20.19 -34.97
C GLY A 592 70.54 19.04 -35.97
N GLU A 593 71.46 18.08 -35.81
CA GLU A 593 71.49 16.82 -36.56
C GLU A 593 70.89 15.67 -35.73
N SER A 594 70.36 14.65 -36.42
CA SER A 594 69.79 13.46 -35.79
C SER A 594 69.97 12.22 -36.66
N VAL A 595 70.19 11.06 -36.04
CA VAL A 595 70.20 9.75 -36.71
C VAL A 595 69.47 8.71 -35.86
N THR A 596 68.65 7.90 -36.51
CA THR A 596 67.89 6.81 -35.88
C THR A 596 68.52 5.47 -36.23
N LEU A 597 68.76 4.65 -35.22
CA LEU A 597 69.23 3.28 -35.32
C LEU A 597 68.09 2.34 -34.96
N ASP A 598 67.72 1.44 -35.87
CA ASP A 598 66.78 0.36 -35.56
C ASP A 598 67.49 -0.71 -34.73
N LEU A 599 66.97 -1.01 -33.53
CA LEU A 599 67.52 -2.01 -32.61
C LEU A 599 66.85 -3.39 -32.78
N GLY A 600 65.73 -3.45 -33.50
CA GLY A 600 64.92 -4.65 -33.70
C GLY A 600 63.66 -4.67 -32.83
N THR A 601 62.90 -5.76 -32.92
CA THR A 601 61.59 -5.91 -32.25
C THR A 601 61.72 -6.71 -30.96
N ILE A 602 61.11 -6.25 -29.87
CA ILE A 602 61.02 -7.00 -28.60
C ILE A 602 60.09 -8.21 -28.82
N PRO A 603 60.55 -9.47 -28.65
CA PRO A 603 59.74 -10.66 -28.94
C PRO A 603 58.41 -10.71 -28.17
N ASP A 604 57.41 -11.38 -28.75
CA ASP A 604 56.13 -11.62 -28.10
C ASP A 604 56.31 -12.42 -26.80
N GLY A 605 55.70 -11.97 -25.72
CA GLY A 605 55.84 -12.55 -24.38
C GLY A 605 57.17 -12.27 -23.68
N ALA A 606 58.13 -11.57 -24.30
CA ALA A 606 59.35 -11.08 -23.67
C ALA A 606 59.22 -9.59 -23.31
N THR A 607 59.73 -9.19 -22.14
CA THR A 607 59.77 -7.78 -21.72
C THR A 607 61.08 -7.08 -22.06
N THR A 608 62.08 -7.80 -22.58
CA THR A 608 63.43 -7.26 -22.83
C THR A 608 63.99 -7.62 -24.21
N LEU A 609 64.77 -6.70 -24.76
CA LEU A 609 65.58 -6.87 -25.98
C LEU A 609 67.00 -6.37 -25.68
N THR A 610 68.02 -7.20 -25.93
CA THR A 610 69.43 -6.86 -25.70
C THR A 610 70.25 -7.15 -26.95
N GLY A 611 71.20 -6.28 -27.27
CA GLY A 611 72.08 -6.44 -28.43
C GLY A 611 73.14 -5.35 -28.53
N LYS A 612 73.79 -5.27 -29.70
CA LYS A 612 74.71 -4.19 -30.05
C LYS A 612 74.55 -3.76 -31.50
N VAL A 613 74.82 -2.48 -31.77
CA VAL A 613 74.79 -1.87 -33.11
C VAL A 613 76.07 -1.04 -33.30
N LEU A 614 76.56 -0.89 -34.53
CA LEU A 614 77.69 0.00 -34.80
C LEU A 614 77.32 1.46 -34.50
N TRP A 615 78.30 2.23 -34.03
CA TRP A 615 78.14 3.68 -33.89
C TRP A 615 77.93 4.33 -35.28
N PRO A 616 77.04 5.32 -35.45
CA PRO A 616 76.82 5.95 -36.76
C PRO A 616 78.12 6.49 -37.36
N GLY A 617 78.44 6.07 -38.59
CA GLY A 617 79.67 6.44 -39.28
C GLY A 617 80.89 5.55 -39.00
N ALA A 618 80.75 4.56 -38.12
CA ALA A 618 81.72 3.47 -37.97
C ALA A 618 81.42 2.34 -38.96
N SER A 619 82.47 1.64 -39.41
CA SER A 619 82.34 0.41 -40.18
C SER A 619 83.42 -0.59 -39.81
N VAL A 620 83.09 -1.87 -39.99
CA VAL A 620 84.02 -2.99 -39.88
C VAL A 620 84.08 -3.74 -41.20
N ASP A 621 85.20 -4.38 -41.45
CA ASP A 621 85.36 -5.32 -42.55
C ASP A 621 84.48 -6.57 -42.31
N PRO A 622 83.65 -6.99 -43.28
CA PRO A 622 82.64 -8.03 -43.05
C PRO A 622 83.24 -9.44 -42.89
N ASP A 623 84.47 -9.68 -43.36
CA ASP A 623 85.13 -11.00 -43.31
C ASP A 623 86.04 -11.14 -42.08
N THR A 624 86.68 -10.04 -41.65
CA THR A 624 87.67 -10.03 -40.56
C THR A 624 87.17 -9.37 -39.27
N GLY A 625 86.11 -8.56 -39.33
CA GLY A 625 85.59 -7.80 -38.19
C GLY A 625 86.46 -6.61 -37.76
N ALA A 626 87.58 -6.35 -38.44
CA ALA A 626 88.47 -5.23 -38.12
C ALA A 626 87.84 -3.89 -38.51
N ALA A 627 88.05 -2.85 -37.70
CA ALA A 627 87.58 -1.51 -38.01
C ALA A 627 88.19 -0.97 -39.31
N ASN A 628 87.33 -0.47 -40.20
CA ASN A 628 87.71 0.09 -41.49
C ASN A 628 87.01 1.44 -41.80
N GLY A 629 86.39 2.04 -40.79
CA GLY A 629 85.76 3.36 -40.84
C GLY A 629 85.38 3.84 -39.44
N TRP A 630 85.52 5.14 -39.20
CA TRP A 630 85.29 5.78 -37.91
C TRP A 630 84.49 7.08 -38.07
N PRO A 631 83.61 7.44 -37.12
CA PRO A 631 82.82 8.66 -37.20
C PRO A 631 83.72 9.90 -37.28
N GLY A 632 83.42 10.80 -38.21
CA GLY A 632 84.23 11.99 -38.49
C GLY A 632 85.56 11.73 -39.19
N TRP A 633 85.74 10.55 -39.81
CA TRP A 633 86.89 10.23 -40.66
C TRP A 633 86.44 9.76 -42.04
N GLU A 634 87.23 10.10 -43.06
CA GLU A 634 87.07 9.65 -44.45
C GLU A 634 88.41 9.19 -45.04
N LEU A 635 88.38 8.17 -45.90
CA LEU A 635 89.57 7.65 -46.58
C LEU A 635 89.71 8.30 -47.95
N VAL A 636 90.65 9.24 -48.10
CA VAL A 636 90.85 10.02 -49.32
C VAL A 636 92.21 9.68 -49.92
N GLY A 637 92.21 8.95 -51.03
CA GLY A 637 93.45 8.57 -51.73
C GLY A 637 94.32 7.54 -50.98
N GLY A 638 93.72 6.78 -50.06
CA GLY A 638 94.43 5.80 -49.22
C GLY A 638 94.94 6.35 -47.88
N GLU A 639 94.71 7.64 -47.60
CA GLU A 639 95.05 8.31 -46.34
C GLU A 639 93.78 8.66 -45.56
N TRP A 640 93.78 8.44 -44.25
CA TRP A 640 92.68 8.81 -43.37
C TRP A 640 92.72 10.30 -43.04
N ARG A 641 91.60 11.00 -43.27
CA ARG A 641 91.49 12.45 -43.01
C ARG A 641 90.28 12.75 -42.13
N PRO A 642 90.41 13.69 -41.17
CA PRO A 642 89.27 14.12 -40.36
C PRO A 642 88.31 14.95 -41.23
N THR A 643 87.01 14.68 -41.09
CA THR A 643 85.93 15.34 -41.83
C THR A 643 84.82 15.76 -40.86
N PRO A 644 84.16 16.93 -41.06
CA PRO A 644 82.94 17.26 -40.33
C PRO A 644 81.76 16.37 -40.75
N GLY A 645 81.87 15.66 -41.88
CA GLY A 645 80.91 14.66 -42.33
C GLY A 645 81.01 13.34 -41.56
N ASN A 646 80.49 12.26 -42.15
CA ASN A 646 80.49 10.92 -41.58
C ASN A 646 80.11 10.87 -40.08
N TYR A 647 79.02 11.54 -39.69
CA TYR A 647 78.49 11.56 -38.32
C TYR A 647 79.47 12.06 -37.24
N ALA A 648 80.46 12.90 -37.57
CA ALA A 648 81.44 13.44 -36.62
C ALA A 648 80.83 14.00 -35.32
N TRP A 649 79.69 14.69 -35.43
CA TRP A 649 78.96 15.28 -34.31
C TRP A 649 78.50 14.26 -33.26
N THR A 650 78.31 12.99 -33.64
CA THR A 650 77.87 11.96 -32.69
C THR A 650 78.93 11.68 -31.61
N ARG A 651 80.19 12.04 -31.84
CA ARG A 651 81.28 11.80 -30.89
C ARG A 651 81.21 12.65 -29.61
N VAL A 652 80.37 13.69 -29.59
CA VAL A 652 80.23 14.64 -28.47
C VAL A 652 78.86 14.60 -27.79
N ILE A 653 78.04 13.59 -28.06
CA ILE A 653 76.74 13.40 -27.39
C ILE A 653 76.92 12.96 -25.93
N THR A 654 75.93 13.30 -25.11
CA THR A 654 75.81 12.90 -23.69
C THR A 654 74.62 11.98 -23.43
N ASP A 655 73.70 11.91 -24.38
CA ASP A 655 72.42 11.22 -24.28
C ASP A 655 71.91 10.81 -25.68
N ALA A 656 70.95 9.91 -25.66
CA ALA A 656 70.17 9.45 -26.80
C ALA A 656 68.75 9.11 -26.34
N THR A 657 67.79 9.08 -27.26
CA THR A 657 66.40 8.71 -26.96
C THR A 657 66.12 7.30 -27.44
N LEU A 658 65.81 6.39 -26.50
CA LEU A 658 65.19 5.11 -26.83
C LEU A 658 63.69 5.31 -27.10
N GLU A 659 63.15 4.61 -28.08
CA GLU A 659 61.74 4.67 -28.45
C GLU A 659 61.20 3.27 -28.77
N VAL A 660 60.06 2.93 -28.15
CA VAL A 660 59.22 1.76 -28.50
C VAL A 660 57.72 2.15 -28.58
N ASN A 661 57.39 3.41 -28.26
CA ASN A 661 56.10 3.85 -27.70
C ASN A 661 55.91 3.32 -26.27
N PRO A 662 56.47 3.98 -25.24
CA PRO A 662 56.82 5.41 -25.17
C PRO A 662 58.28 5.65 -25.57
N SER A 663 58.82 6.82 -25.24
CA SER A 663 60.25 7.13 -25.37
C SER A 663 60.92 7.42 -24.02
N LEU A 664 62.23 7.21 -23.94
CA LEU A 664 63.05 7.41 -22.75
C LEU A 664 64.42 7.98 -23.15
N VAL A 665 64.79 9.11 -22.55
CA VAL A 665 66.16 9.65 -22.67
C VAL A 665 67.09 8.83 -21.78
N VAL A 666 68.18 8.33 -22.37
CA VAL A 666 69.22 7.51 -21.73
C VAL A 666 70.59 8.14 -21.98
N SER A 667 71.48 8.07 -20.99
CA SER A 667 72.86 8.54 -21.15
C SER A 667 73.62 7.69 -22.16
N LEU A 668 74.30 8.35 -23.11
CA LEU A 668 75.15 7.70 -24.10
C LEU A 668 76.33 8.62 -24.39
N THR A 669 77.54 8.09 -24.34
CA THR A 669 78.77 8.82 -24.66
C THR A 669 79.61 8.00 -25.63
N TYR A 670 80.34 8.66 -26.52
CA TYR A 670 81.30 8.00 -27.40
C TYR A 670 82.37 7.28 -26.56
N PRO A 671 82.71 6.02 -26.88
CA PRO A 671 83.73 5.29 -26.13
C PRO A 671 85.09 6.01 -26.22
N PRO A 672 85.87 6.09 -25.12
CA PRO A 672 87.24 6.56 -25.19
C PRO A 672 88.12 5.55 -25.94
N ALA A 673 89.13 6.03 -26.66
CA ALA A 673 90.22 5.17 -27.14
C ALA A 673 91.01 4.61 -25.93
N THR A 674 91.46 3.37 -26.04
CA THR A 674 92.30 2.67 -25.05
C THR A 674 93.51 2.06 -25.76
N PRO A 675 94.58 1.66 -25.02
CA PRO A 675 95.74 1.00 -25.63
C PRO A 675 95.42 -0.31 -26.37
N ASP A 676 94.29 -0.95 -26.03
CA ASP A 676 93.83 -2.21 -26.62
C ASP A 676 92.67 -2.02 -27.62
N CYS A 677 92.24 -0.77 -27.87
CA CYS A 677 91.16 -0.45 -28.80
C CYS A 677 91.18 1.04 -29.19
N ASP A 678 91.64 1.38 -30.38
CA ASP A 678 91.58 2.75 -30.89
C ASP A 678 90.17 3.07 -31.42
N THR A 679 89.65 4.25 -31.13
CA THR A 679 88.36 4.72 -31.66
C THR A 679 88.54 5.71 -32.83
N GLN A 680 89.74 5.69 -33.43
CA GLN A 680 90.20 6.52 -34.53
C GLN A 680 91.10 5.67 -35.47
N PRO A 681 91.33 6.09 -36.72
CA PRO A 681 92.20 5.35 -37.63
C PRO A 681 93.66 5.33 -37.14
N PRO A 682 94.43 4.26 -37.41
CA PRO A 682 95.83 4.17 -37.01
C PRO A 682 96.67 5.38 -37.44
N GLN A 683 97.42 5.95 -36.50
CA GLN A 683 98.34 7.06 -36.73
C GLN A 683 99.78 6.54 -36.78
N ASP A 684 100.60 7.03 -37.71
CA ASP A 684 102.03 6.71 -37.73
C ASP A 684 102.72 7.28 -36.46
N PRO A 685 103.56 6.49 -35.76
CA PRO A 685 104.21 6.95 -34.54
C PRO A 685 105.30 8.01 -34.85
N PRO A 686 105.41 9.08 -34.04
CA PRO A 686 106.43 10.11 -34.25
C PRO A 686 107.85 9.58 -33.98
N THR A 687 108.78 9.89 -34.87
CA THR A 687 110.19 9.50 -34.76
C THR A 687 110.91 10.31 -33.68
N LEU A 688 111.40 9.65 -32.64
CA LEU A 688 112.19 10.27 -31.56
C LEU A 688 113.63 10.58 -32.01
N GLY A 689 114.19 11.71 -31.56
CA GLY A 689 115.56 12.12 -31.87
C GLY A 689 116.59 11.56 -30.89
N SER A 690 117.80 11.25 -31.37
CA SER A 690 118.97 10.95 -30.54
C SER A 690 120.15 11.80 -31.00
N PHE A 691 120.61 12.73 -30.17
CA PHE A 691 121.54 13.78 -30.57
C PHE A 691 122.96 13.54 -30.03
N PRO A 692 124.00 13.57 -30.87
CA PRO A 692 125.39 13.35 -30.43
C PRO A 692 125.93 14.53 -29.60
N THR A 693 126.82 14.23 -28.66
CA THR A 693 127.32 15.17 -27.65
C THR A 693 128.84 15.26 -27.62
N ASN A 694 129.39 16.47 -27.52
CA ASN A 694 130.84 16.72 -27.48
C ASN A 694 131.19 18.04 -26.79
N ALA A 695 132.34 18.09 -26.11
CA ALA A 695 132.96 19.30 -25.59
C ALA A 695 134.49 19.21 -25.72
N GLN A 696 135.08 20.06 -26.57
CA GLN A 696 136.50 20.02 -26.93
C GLN A 696 137.19 21.34 -26.63
N LEU A 697 138.23 21.30 -25.78
CA LEU A 697 139.06 22.46 -25.46
C LEU A 697 140.24 22.58 -26.44
N ALA A 698 140.45 23.78 -26.97
CA ALA A 698 141.66 24.21 -27.64
C ALA A 698 142.32 25.35 -26.84
N GLU A 699 143.44 25.05 -26.17
CA GLU A 699 144.26 26.08 -25.53
C GLU A 699 144.97 26.90 -26.61
N GLN A 700 144.64 28.19 -26.74
CA GLN A 700 145.28 29.11 -27.67
C GLN A 700 146.25 30.02 -26.92
N CYS A 701 147.44 30.25 -27.50
CA CYS A 701 148.45 31.14 -26.95
C CYS A 701 148.01 32.61 -27.08
N THR A 702 147.19 33.05 -26.13
CA THR A 702 146.65 34.42 -26.03
C THR A 702 147.33 35.15 -24.87
N ALA A 703 147.55 36.46 -25.01
CA ALA A 703 148.28 37.25 -24.02
C ALA A 703 147.55 37.40 -22.66
N ASP A 704 146.27 37.04 -22.61
CA ASP A 704 145.42 36.97 -21.40
C ASP A 704 145.18 35.53 -20.91
N GLY A 705 145.84 34.53 -21.51
CA GLY A 705 145.85 33.14 -21.04
C GLY A 705 144.53 32.37 -21.24
N ARG A 706 143.66 32.84 -22.14
CA ARG A 706 142.35 32.23 -22.40
C ARG A 706 142.42 31.08 -23.40
N ALA A 707 141.57 30.08 -23.19
CA ALA A 707 141.36 28.96 -24.11
C ALA A 707 139.95 28.97 -24.71
N VAL A 708 139.78 28.28 -25.83
CA VAL A 708 138.50 28.21 -26.56
C VAL A 708 137.89 26.83 -26.38
N LEU A 709 136.69 26.76 -25.83
CA LEU A 709 135.90 25.54 -25.69
C LEU A 709 134.84 25.48 -26.78
N THR A 710 134.87 24.42 -27.59
CA THR A 710 133.87 24.11 -28.61
C THR A 710 132.88 23.07 -28.09
N LEU A 711 131.58 23.30 -28.28
CA LEU A 711 130.47 22.52 -27.74
C LEU A 711 129.56 22.02 -28.87
N GLY A 712 129.15 20.75 -28.79
CA GLY A 712 128.20 20.16 -29.73
C GLY A 712 128.68 20.00 -31.17
N LEU A 713 129.98 20.12 -31.44
CA LEU A 713 130.56 19.91 -32.77
C LEU A 713 131.12 18.48 -32.89
N LEU A 714 130.63 17.72 -33.86
CA LEU A 714 131.15 16.39 -34.21
C LEU A 714 131.29 16.29 -35.73
N ASP A 715 132.46 15.90 -36.23
CA ASP A 715 132.79 15.78 -37.66
C ASP A 715 132.42 17.01 -38.53
N GLY A 716 132.44 18.20 -37.92
CA GLY A 716 132.11 19.47 -38.57
C GLY A 716 130.62 19.84 -38.57
N VAL A 717 129.74 18.99 -38.05
CA VAL A 717 128.31 19.29 -37.86
C VAL A 717 128.06 19.76 -36.42
N SER A 718 127.28 20.83 -36.26
CA SER A 718 126.95 21.44 -34.97
C SER A 718 125.54 21.06 -34.52
N PHE A 719 125.44 20.34 -33.42
CA PHE A 719 124.20 19.94 -32.73
C PHE A 719 123.87 20.85 -31.53
N PHE A 720 124.57 21.99 -31.42
CA PHE A 720 124.39 22.95 -30.32
C PHE A 720 122.97 23.52 -30.23
N GLU A 721 122.22 23.56 -31.33
CA GLU A 721 120.84 24.04 -31.34
C GLU A 721 119.81 22.96 -30.99
N ASP A 722 120.21 21.69 -30.87
CA ASP A 722 119.29 20.58 -30.57
C ASP A 722 119.29 20.21 -29.07
N VAL A 723 120.38 20.51 -28.36
CA VAL A 723 120.60 20.19 -26.94
C VAL A 723 121.05 21.42 -26.15
N ASN A 724 120.89 21.42 -24.83
CA ASN A 724 121.28 22.53 -23.96
C ASN A 724 122.64 22.23 -23.30
N TYR A 725 123.68 23.00 -23.64
CA TYR A 725 124.98 22.95 -22.96
C TYR A 725 125.07 23.97 -21.82
N PHE A 726 125.76 23.60 -20.74
CA PHE A 726 126.01 24.44 -19.58
C PHE A 726 127.49 24.38 -19.18
N ILE A 727 128.04 25.49 -18.68
CA ILE A 727 129.39 25.61 -18.13
C ILE A 727 129.24 26.12 -16.68
N ASP A 728 129.67 25.31 -15.71
CA ASP A 728 129.43 25.52 -14.27
C ASP A 728 127.96 25.77 -13.91
N GLY A 729 127.04 25.17 -14.68
CA GLY A 729 125.59 25.32 -14.52
C GLY A 729 124.99 26.56 -15.20
N VAL A 730 125.80 27.43 -15.82
CA VAL A 730 125.33 28.55 -16.64
C VAL A 730 125.15 28.09 -18.09
N PRO A 731 123.99 28.32 -18.74
CA PRO A 731 123.82 27.96 -20.16
C PRO A 731 124.88 28.60 -21.06
N ALA A 732 125.46 27.83 -21.96
CA ALA A 732 126.32 28.37 -22.99
C ALA A 732 125.48 29.18 -24.00
N ALA A 733 125.92 30.38 -24.34
CA ALA A 733 125.23 31.24 -25.32
C ALA A 733 125.67 31.00 -26.78
N SER A 734 126.71 30.20 -26.97
CA SER A 734 127.30 29.88 -28.29
C SER A 734 128.05 28.55 -28.24
N SER A 735 128.14 27.86 -29.37
CA SER A 735 128.91 26.62 -29.54
C SER A 735 130.43 26.80 -29.38
N THR A 736 130.90 28.04 -29.26
CA THR A 736 132.30 28.40 -29.02
C THR A 736 132.35 29.40 -27.87
N VAL A 737 133.08 29.08 -26.80
CA VAL A 737 133.17 29.90 -25.58
C VAL A 737 134.63 30.12 -25.19
N ALA A 738 135.01 31.38 -24.96
CA ALA A 738 136.33 31.72 -24.43
C ALA A 738 136.34 31.60 -22.90
N LEU A 739 137.19 30.74 -22.36
CA LEU A 739 137.34 30.47 -20.93
C LEU A 739 138.66 31.04 -20.41
N SER A 740 138.64 31.56 -19.18
CA SER A 740 139.83 32.06 -18.48
C SER A 740 140.57 30.90 -17.80
N PRO A 741 141.78 31.08 -17.26
CA PRO A 741 142.47 30.04 -16.49
C PRO A 741 141.60 29.54 -15.32
N GLY A 742 141.40 28.23 -15.21
CA GLY A 742 140.50 27.62 -14.24
C GLY A 742 139.96 26.25 -14.67
N THR A 743 139.32 25.55 -13.74
CA THR A 743 138.60 24.29 -14.00
C THR A 743 137.10 24.56 -14.07
N TYR A 744 136.48 24.14 -15.17
CA TYR A 744 135.06 24.32 -15.49
C TYR A 744 134.41 22.94 -15.66
N ARG A 745 133.18 22.79 -15.17
CA ARG A 745 132.34 21.61 -15.40
C ARG A 745 131.34 21.89 -16.51
N VAL A 746 131.51 21.20 -17.64
CA VAL A 746 130.58 21.25 -18.77
C VAL A 746 129.54 20.14 -18.60
N THR A 747 128.27 20.43 -18.83
CA THR A 747 127.19 19.42 -18.85
C THR A 747 126.23 19.68 -20.01
N VAL A 748 125.54 18.65 -20.49
CA VAL A 748 124.53 18.76 -21.56
C VAL A 748 123.24 18.03 -21.20
N THR A 749 122.09 18.62 -21.56
CA THR A 749 120.76 18.00 -21.43
C THR A 749 119.96 18.14 -22.73
N VAL A 750 118.98 17.25 -22.95
CA VAL A 750 118.01 17.41 -24.04
C VAL A 750 117.14 18.66 -23.90
N LYS A 751 116.55 19.12 -25.01
CA LYS A 751 115.50 20.16 -25.02
C LYS A 751 114.10 19.57 -24.79
N ASN A 752 113.82 18.38 -25.31
CA ASN A 752 112.58 17.62 -25.07
C ASN A 752 112.89 16.38 -24.21
N PRO A 753 112.16 16.13 -23.10
CA PRO A 753 112.39 14.96 -22.22
C PRO A 753 112.29 13.60 -22.92
N SER A 754 111.67 13.52 -24.09
CA SER A 754 111.50 12.29 -24.87
C SER A 754 112.69 11.94 -25.78
N ASP A 755 113.63 12.86 -25.99
CA ASP A 755 114.79 12.65 -26.87
C ASP A 755 115.96 11.99 -26.14
N GLY A 756 116.87 11.38 -26.92
CA GLY A 756 118.12 10.78 -26.44
C GLY A 756 119.34 11.69 -26.60
N LEU A 757 120.36 11.45 -25.76
CA LEU A 757 121.72 11.95 -25.98
C LEU A 757 122.64 10.77 -26.30
N ASP A 758 123.42 10.89 -27.36
CA ASP A 758 124.48 9.95 -27.72
C ASP A 758 125.84 10.52 -27.31
N GLY A 759 126.59 9.79 -26.48
CA GLY A 759 127.87 10.22 -25.92
C GLY A 759 127.83 10.76 -24.48
N PRO A 760 128.96 11.32 -23.97
CA PRO A 760 129.09 11.77 -22.59
C PRO A 760 128.23 12.99 -22.28
N THR A 761 127.53 12.99 -21.14
CA THR A 761 126.68 14.12 -20.73
C THR A 761 127.37 15.16 -19.83
N ALA A 762 128.65 14.93 -19.48
CA ALA A 762 129.45 15.84 -18.67
C ALA A 762 130.96 15.70 -18.91
N TRP A 763 131.68 16.82 -18.82
CA TRP A 763 133.15 16.91 -18.93
C TRP A 763 133.71 17.87 -17.87
N ASN A 764 134.91 17.58 -17.37
CA ASN A 764 135.68 18.54 -16.56
C ASN A 764 136.81 19.10 -17.41
N VAL A 765 136.76 20.39 -17.72
CA VAL A 765 137.66 21.08 -18.63
C VAL A 765 138.54 22.02 -17.82
N THR A 766 139.87 21.86 -17.88
CA THR A 766 140.80 22.72 -17.16
C THR A 766 141.65 23.52 -18.13
N VAL A 767 141.51 24.84 -18.08
CA VAL A 767 142.33 25.81 -18.80
C VAL A 767 143.50 26.18 -17.90
N ARG A 768 144.74 25.89 -18.33
CA ARG A 768 145.91 26.00 -17.44
C ARG A 768 146.41 27.43 -17.27
N GLY A 769 146.08 28.32 -18.20
CA GLY A 769 146.66 29.66 -18.29
C GLY A 769 148.08 29.61 -18.84
N GLY A 770 148.36 30.40 -19.87
CA GLY A 770 149.59 30.28 -20.63
C GLY A 770 150.84 30.54 -19.79
N ASP A 771 151.78 29.60 -19.83
CA ASP A 771 153.20 29.95 -19.74
C ASP A 771 153.48 31.06 -20.77
N VAL A 772 154.18 32.11 -20.36
CA VAL A 772 154.49 33.25 -21.21
C VAL A 772 155.28 32.75 -22.42
N CYS A 773 154.77 32.99 -23.64
CA CYS A 773 155.48 32.63 -24.87
C CYS A 773 156.86 33.32 -24.87
N GLY A 774 157.92 32.52 -24.77
CA GLY A 774 159.29 33.00 -24.62
C GLY A 774 159.75 33.89 -25.78
N GLU A 775 160.51 34.91 -25.42
CA GLU A 775 161.12 35.86 -26.34
C GLU A 775 162.34 35.23 -27.05
N LEU A 776 162.24 35.02 -28.38
CA LEU A 776 163.36 34.77 -29.33
C LEU A 776 164.14 33.44 -29.10
N GLU A 777 164.73 32.76 -30.10
CA GLU A 777 165.74 33.26 -31.04
C GLU A 777 165.43 33.04 -32.53
N THR A 778 165.98 33.95 -33.33
CA THR A 778 165.91 34.01 -34.79
C THR A 778 166.81 33.00 -35.50
N LEU A 779 166.29 32.37 -36.56
CA LEU A 779 167.09 31.94 -37.71
C LEU A 779 166.48 32.48 -39.02
N ALA A 780 167.36 32.84 -39.96
CA ALA A 780 167.10 33.60 -41.19
C ALA A 780 166.08 32.92 -42.15
N LEU A 781 165.24 33.68 -42.89
CA LEU A 781 165.53 34.19 -44.26
C LEU A 781 166.09 33.07 -45.18
N THR A 782 165.51 32.69 -46.33
CA THR A 782 164.89 33.48 -47.41
C THR A 782 163.80 32.68 -48.17
N GLY A 783 162.96 33.34 -48.98
CA GLY A 783 161.81 32.72 -49.68
C GLY A 783 162.08 32.05 -51.04
N PHE A 784 160.99 31.62 -51.69
CA PHE A 784 160.94 31.24 -53.11
C PHE A 784 159.56 31.55 -53.71
N ASP A 785 159.54 31.88 -55.01
CA ASP A 785 158.39 32.42 -55.76
C ASP A 785 157.44 31.38 -56.38
N GLY A 786 156.24 31.83 -56.75
CA GLY A 786 155.74 31.56 -58.11
C GLY A 786 154.60 30.55 -58.34
N GLY A 787 153.44 31.08 -58.74
CA GLY A 787 152.88 30.73 -60.06
C GLY A 787 151.66 29.81 -60.18
N TYR A 788 151.40 28.87 -59.26
CA TYR A 788 150.51 27.74 -59.59
C TYR A 788 149.01 27.85 -59.29
N LEU A 789 148.55 28.79 -58.45
CA LEU A 789 147.13 28.80 -58.00
C LEU A 789 146.18 29.72 -58.81
N VAL A 790 146.69 30.69 -59.57
CA VAL A 790 145.84 31.60 -60.38
C VAL A 790 145.46 31.01 -61.74
N ALA A 791 146.30 30.14 -62.32
CA ALA A 791 146.01 29.47 -63.59
C ALA A 791 144.89 28.41 -63.49
N LEU A 792 144.74 27.76 -62.33
CA LEU A 792 143.73 26.72 -62.11
C LEU A 792 142.31 27.29 -62.05
N ALA A 793 142.13 28.45 -61.42
CA ALA A 793 140.84 29.14 -61.30
C ALA A 793 140.31 29.63 -62.67
N ALA A 794 141.19 30.12 -63.55
CA ALA A 794 140.82 30.56 -64.89
C ALA A 794 140.38 29.40 -65.80
N MET A 795 141.02 28.22 -65.69
CA MET A 795 140.62 27.04 -66.48
C MET A 795 139.26 26.46 -66.05
N MET A 796 138.94 26.45 -64.74
CA MET A 796 137.64 26.00 -64.24
C MET A 796 136.47 26.85 -64.78
N LEU A 797 136.67 28.18 -64.88
CA LEU A 797 135.67 29.10 -65.43
C LEU A 797 135.44 28.92 -66.94
N ALA A 798 136.46 28.50 -67.70
CA ALA A 798 136.32 28.19 -69.13
C ALA A 798 135.67 26.81 -69.38
N ALA A 799 135.95 25.81 -68.53
CA ALA A 799 135.39 24.46 -68.66
C ALA A 799 133.88 24.42 -68.39
N GLY A 800 133.39 25.19 -67.41
CA GLY A 800 131.96 25.28 -67.08
C GLY A 800 131.09 25.81 -68.22
N ALA A 801 131.62 26.71 -69.06
CA ALA A 801 130.92 27.26 -70.21
C ALA A 801 130.76 26.27 -71.38
N ALA A 802 131.58 25.21 -71.45
CA ALA A 802 131.59 24.28 -72.58
C ALA A 802 130.60 23.11 -72.43
N ILE A 803 130.33 22.62 -71.21
CA ILE A 803 129.50 21.43 -70.97
C ILE A 803 127.98 21.75 -71.05
N LEU A 804 127.59 23.01 -70.81
CA LEU A 804 126.23 23.51 -71.05
C LEU A 804 125.78 23.40 -72.53
N VAL A 805 126.69 23.09 -73.46
CA VAL A 805 126.41 22.94 -74.89
C VAL A 805 126.24 21.47 -75.32
N THR A 806 126.71 20.48 -74.55
CA THR A 806 126.78 19.07 -74.98
C THR A 806 125.79 18.11 -74.32
N GLY A 807 125.14 18.47 -73.20
CA GLY A 807 124.16 17.61 -72.52
C GLY A 807 122.76 17.52 -73.17
N ARG A 808 122.52 18.20 -74.31
CA ARG A 808 121.16 18.37 -74.89
C ARG A 808 120.75 17.26 -75.87
N ARG A 809 121.19 16.02 -75.67
CA ARG A 809 120.79 14.84 -76.47
C ARG A 809 120.56 13.62 -75.57
N GLN A 810 119.59 12.80 -75.98
CA GLN A 810 119.15 11.53 -75.35
C GLN A 810 118.21 11.66 -74.14
N ARG A 811 117.00 12.15 -74.42
CA ARG A 811 115.80 11.35 -74.11
C ARG A 811 115.64 10.31 -75.24
N GLU A 812 115.32 9.05 -74.90
CA GLU A 812 114.50 8.06 -75.65
C GLU A 812 114.86 6.61 -75.24
N ALA A 813 113.85 5.74 -75.18
CA ALA A 813 113.85 4.30 -74.81
C ALA A 813 114.24 3.96 -73.34
N ASP A 814 113.49 3.15 -72.58
CA ASP A 814 112.20 2.45 -72.80
C ASP A 814 111.22 2.73 -71.64
#